data_AF-G1T012-F1
#
_entry.id   AF-G1T012-F1
#
_cell.length_a   1.000
_cell.length_b   1.000
_cell.length_c   1.000
_cell.angle_alpha   90.00
_cell.angle_beta   90.00
_cell.angle_gamma   90.00
#
_symmetry.space_group_name_H-M   'P 1'
#
loop_
_entity.id
_entity.type
_entity.pdbx_description
1 polymer ?
#
loop_
_entity_poly.entity_id
_entity_poly.type
_entity_poly.pdbx_seq_one_letter_code
_entity_poly.pdbx_strand_id
1 'polypeptide(L)'
;MTSASGPPESTRAGGSRATQRRSFGVMASCGAQPPSSEQAWLEAAQTFVQKTLCPSSEESNGQLTQLVIDCVKTVWLSQGRNQDFTLPLSYSFVSAQDLRTHQHHPCCSHLSWSSSDYQAWAKKAEPNGTPLPREQLILLGTLTDSLGDSEQDCRNGSLYVKDNTGVLGCELIDLDLSWLGHLFLFPSWSYLPPAKWNFSEEGHLELWATPVPVFPLTISPDPLVPIPVLYPETASRLLTHGKPRVTQPNLAGNLVGLSALVRSQKKAYFILSLGGSSPAVSRVPVIVQIPGQLVWHRALQPDKAYVLTGVRASKIRGYRDRVWTTSPSSRLMLLKPECVRELELEESLLKADPTPLTVPSSSQDSSSQDTGRQKDLDRDSTLLHYGGTVTGVVNEPAGLYELDGQLGLCLAYQQFHSLRRVMRPGVSLKLLDVHLLQSVGGGTKRPVLATCCRGAVLLQSFSCQKPGNQCSHQAHGASLYEHLIWERHLGLPLYLWAAKALEELACKLCPHMLRHYQFLQHSSPGSPSLGLQLLAPTLDVLAPPPSTGRKVFSEILTEPHHCPLQKYARLQTPYCFPTLASLREEAERRAWASFEPKALLPLPEAAHLTSCQLNHRLAWSWLCLLPSAFHPAQVLLGVLVASSHKGYLQLRDQSGSLPCLLLAENQQPLMDPQLIGCLVRVEKFQLVIERNVRSAFPSWKELSEADFIRKRQARVYAQFSLTDALILPVPRAILYSATPPTEPHCCPEGPHEGQSRLFLVSHKEALMKRNFCAPPGTSSEAPTPTFSFCVSGSWLGGTQRKEGTGWGPPEPQGDENEDQKVFLIFFGSSVRWFAFLHPGQVYRLVAPGPPTPAVFEADGSACRSQRPLELAGCVSCLTVQNEWTLELERSPDITDELSVNKALPESSLTNLLSSNSADSLVTFSAEILSRTLCEPLVGPVRKKPANTRAMRRCVKLAVALETADCEFPPHLDIYIEDPLWPSLQGLLPGARVHFSQLERRVSRSHNVYCCFRSSTYVRILSFPPETTISVPLPTVHLAELLKGGQTPFQATASCHIVSVFSLQLRWVCAHCTSPCPQGRCILQSPACSTQTSVSQASIRLLVEDGTATALVTCNHHHVAAALGLCPSEWTALLELVRGPGRVALQFTGPGAQLESSATDDEPLTLFLRTLCTSPCVLRPIVLAFELERKPSKITPLEPPRLQRFQCGEHPLLTRVNPRLRLSCLSIREPEHPSSLGASASSC
;
A
#
# COMPACT_ATOMS: atom_id res chain seq x y z
N MET A 1 11.85 55.21 -26.78
CA MET A 1 11.14 55.66 -28.00
C MET A 1 10.43 54.43 -28.53
N THR A 2 9.11 54.25 -28.55
CA THR A 2 7.89 55.08 -28.59
C THR A 2 6.74 54.11 -28.22
N SER A 3 6.00 54.28 -27.12
CA SER A 3 4.73 55.02 -26.94
C SER A 3 3.51 54.52 -27.75
N ALA A 4 2.43 54.26 -26.99
CA ALA A 4 0.99 54.19 -27.34
C ALA A 4 0.53 52.93 -28.12
N SER A 5 -0.64 52.31 -27.92
CA SER A 5 -1.84 52.55 -27.08
C SER A 5 -2.76 51.34 -27.24
N GLY A 6 -3.43 50.88 -26.17
CA GLY A 6 -4.47 49.82 -26.24
C GLY A 6 -5.48 49.97 -25.08
N PRO A 7 -6.75 49.59 -25.28
CA PRO A 7 -7.93 50.22 -24.66
C PRO A 7 -8.36 49.61 -23.32
N PRO A 8 -9.26 50.26 -22.56
CA PRO A 8 -9.85 49.73 -21.33
C PRO A 8 -11.26 49.18 -21.59
N GLU A 9 -11.52 47.92 -21.26
CA GLU A 9 -12.88 47.39 -21.02
C GLU A 9 -12.78 46.18 -20.09
N SER A 10 -13.15 46.35 -18.82
CA SER A 10 -14.41 45.84 -18.24
C SER A 10 -14.40 44.32 -17.98
N THR A 11 -14.23 43.94 -16.70
CA THR A 11 -15.04 42.88 -16.08
C THR A 11 -14.99 42.97 -14.56
N ARG A 12 -16.19 42.88 -13.97
CA ARG A 12 -16.54 42.97 -12.56
C ARG A 12 -15.89 41.87 -11.71
N ALA A 13 -15.35 42.25 -10.55
CA ALA A 13 -15.36 41.41 -9.35
C ALA A 13 -15.36 42.33 -8.11
N GLY A 14 -16.52 42.45 -7.47
CA GLY A 14 -16.70 43.23 -6.24
C GLY A 14 -16.10 42.51 -5.04
N GLY A 15 -15.05 43.10 -4.46
CA GLY A 15 -14.56 42.74 -3.13
C GLY A 15 -15.21 43.63 -2.07
N SER A 16 -16.22 43.11 -1.39
CA SER A 16 -16.84 43.74 -0.23
C SER A 16 -15.89 43.63 0.96
N ARG A 17 -15.20 44.72 1.30
CA ARG A 17 -14.53 44.93 2.59
C ARG A 17 -15.55 45.60 3.52
N ALA A 18 -16.34 44.79 4.22
CA ALA A 18 -17.24 45.28 5.25
C ALA A 18 -16.45 45.59 6.53
N THR A 19 -15.83 46.77 6.59
CA THR A 19 -15.50 47.45 7.85
C THR A 19 -16.82 47.94 8.46
N GLN A 20 -17.47 47.08 9.24
CA GLN A 20 -18.68 47.45 9.98
C GLN A 20 -18.27 48.20 11.25
N ARG A 21 -17.85 49.48 11.08
CA ARG A 21 -17.94 50.47 12.16
C ARG A 21 -19.43 50.68 12.43
N ARG A 22 -19.95 50.14 13.53
CA ARG A 22 -21.28 50.53 14.03
C ARG A 22 -21.17 51.95 14.60
N SER A 23 -21.61 52.92 13.81
CA SER A 23 -22.08 54.22 14.27
C SER A 23 -23.37 54.01 15.07
N PHE A 24 -23.36 54.30 16.37
CA PHE A 24 -24.59 54.47 17.14
C PHE A 24 -25.26 55.77 16.69
N GLY A 25 -26.50 55.66 16.22
CA GLY A 25 -27.36 56.81 15.93
C GLY A 25 -27.83 57.43 17.24
N VAL A 26 -27.50 58.71 17.41
CA VAL A 26 -28.03 59.55 18.49
C VAL A 26 -29.40 60.07 18.04
N MET A 27 -30.45 59.67 18.76
CA MET A 27 -31.77 60.30 18.68
C MET A 27 -31.70 61.57 19.55
N ALA A 28 -32.04 62.71 18.95
CA ALA A 28 -32.05 63.99 19.63
C ALA A 28 -33.26 64.11 20.58
N SER A 29 -33.01 64.25 21.88
CA SER A 29 -33.80 65.10 22.77
C SER A 29 -32.97 65.52 23.99
N CYS A 30 -32.96 66.83 24.21
CA CYS A 30 -32.55 67.58 25.42
C CYS A 30 -31.28 67.18 26.19
N GLY A 31 -30.21 67.95 25.95
CA GLY A 31 -29.38 68.53 27.01
C GLY A 31 -28.73 67.59 28.04
N ALA A 32 -27.71 66.84 27.62
CA ALA A 32 -26.64 66.39 28.52
C ALA A 32 -25.34 66.27 27.70
N GLN A 33 -24.23 66.76 28.25
CA GLN A 33 -22.90 66.62 27.63
C GLN A 33 -22.58 65.12 27.37
N PRO A 34 -21.86 64.76 26.29
CA PRO A 34 -21.43 63.38 26.09
C PRO A 34 -20.58 62.95 27.31
N PRO A 35 -20.85 61.77 27.91
CA PRO A 35 -20.06 61.28 29.02
C PRO A 35 -18.58 61.24 28.60
N SER A 36 -17.68 61.61 29.51
CA SER A 36 -16.24 61.38 29.29
C SER A 36 -16.01 59.90 28.99
N SER A 37 -14.99 59.56 28.19
CA SER A 37 -14.66 58.17 27.87
C SER A 37 -14.49 57.28 29.11
N GLU A 38 -14.14 57.87 30.25
CA GLU A 38 -14.12 57.22 31.57
C GLU A 38 -15.52 56.86 32.08
N GLN A 39 -16.49 57.78 32.00
CA GLN A 39 -17.85 57.54 32.49
C GLN A 39 -18.56 56.43 31.68
N ALA A 40 -18.38 56.41 30.35
CA ALA A 40 -18.93 55.35 29.50
C ALA A 40 -18.33 53.96 29.83
N TRP A 41 -17.04 53.91 30.19
CA TRP A 41 -16.38 52.67 30.60
C TRP A 41 -16.90 52.17 31.95
N LEU A 42 -17.14 53.07 32.91
CA LEU A 42 -17.70 52.75 34.22
C LEU A 42 -19.15 52.24 34.12
N GLU A 43 -19.97 52.85 33.26
CA GLU A 43 -21.33 52.38 32.97
C GLU A 43 -21.33 50.98 32.31
N ALA A 44 -20.40 50.73 31.39
CA ALA A 44 -20.21 49.41 30.79
C ALA A 44 -19.77 48.36 31.82
N ALA A 45 -18.87 48.72 32.75
CA ALA A 45 -18.43 47.86 33.85
C ALA A 45 -19.61 47.51 34.79
N GLN A 46 -20.41 48.50 35.18
CA GLN A 46 -21.60 48.31 36.01
C GLN A 46 -22.61 47.36 35.35
N THR A 47 -22.90 47.60 34.07
CA THR A 47 -23.81 46.76 33.29
C THR A 47 -23.30 45.33 33.19
N PHE A 48 -21.99 45.16 32.99
CA PHE A 48 -21.35 43.84 32.92
C PHE A 48 -21.46 43.09 34.24
N VAL A 49 -21.06 43.69 35.37
CA VAL A 49 -21.10 43.05 36.70
C VAL A 49 -22.53 42.63 37.06
N GLN A 50 -23.52 43.49 36.81
CA GLN A 50 -24.92 43.18 37.09
C GLN A 50 -25.44 41.99 36.27
N LYS A 51 -25.03 41.89 34.99
CA LYS A 51 -25.48 40.83 34.10
C LYS A 51 -24.77 39.49 34.33
N THR A 52 -23.48 39.52 34.69
CA THR A 52 -22.61 38.34 34.63
C THR A 52 -22.20 37.79 35.99
N LEU A 53 -22.24 38.59 37.06
CA LEU A 53 -21.74 38.21 38.39
C LEU A 53 -22.81 38.27 39.48
N CYS A 54 -23.79 39.17 39.37
CA CYS A 54 -24.88 39.25 40.34
C CYS A 54 -25.92 38.12 40.16
N PRO A 55 -26.36 37.44 41.24
CA PRO A 55 -27.46 36.49 41.17
C PRO A 55 -28.78 37.20 40.80
N SER A 56 -29.63 36.57 40.00
CA SER A 56 -30.85 37.14 39.40
C SER A 56 -31.97 37.53 40.39
N SER A 57 -31.73 37.48 41.70
CA SER A 57 -32.73 37.71 42.76
C SER A 57 -32.35 38.75 43.83
N GLU A 58 -31.21 39.44 43.75
CA GLU A 58 -30.82 40.48 44.72
C GLU A 58 -30.65 41.87 44.09
N GLU A 59 -30.97 42.92 44.86
CA GLU A 59 -30.82 44.33 44.50
C GLU A 59 -29.39 44.67 44.05
N SER A 60 -29.25 45.70 43.22
CA SER A 60 -27.98 46.14 42.62
C SER A 60 -26.86 46.23 43.67
N ASN A 61 -25.96 45.25 43.67
CA ASN A 61 -24.89 45.14 44.65
C ASN A 61 -23.76 46.13 44.30
N GLY A 62 -24.00 47.43 44.53
CA GLY A 62 -23.07 48.52 44.19
C GLY A 62 -21.68 48.35 44.80
N GLN A 63 -21.61 47.64 45.94
CA GLN A 63 -20.36 47.29 46.61
C GLN A 63 -19.50 46.29 45.81
N LEU A 64 -20.10 45.27 45.19
CA LEU A 64 -19.37 44.32 44.33
C LEU A 64 -18.78 45.03 43.11
N THR A 65 -19.57 45.89 42.48
CA THR A 65 -19.10 46.68 41.33
C THR A 65 -17.93 47.58 41.68
N GLN A 66 -18.00 48.25 42.84
CA GLN A 66 -16.91 49.09 43.32
C GLN A 66 -15.63 48.26 43.57
N LEU A 67 -15.75 47.09 44.22
CA LEU A 67 -14.63 46.18 44.47
C LEU A 67 -13.99 45.64 43.18
N VAL A 68 -14.80 45.30 42.16
CA VAL A 68 -14.29 44.87 40.86
C VAL A 68 -13.53 46.01 40.17
N ILE A 69 -14.08 47.23 40.17
CA ILE A 69 -13.44 48.41 39.58
C ILE A 69 -12.13 48.74 40.30
N ASP A 70 -12.12 48.71 41.64
CA ASP A 70 -10.93 48.96 42.44
C ASP A 70 -9.87 47.85 42.26
N CYS A 71 -10.28 46.60 42.09
CA CYS A 71 -9.39 45.49 41.72
C CYS A 71 -8.76 45.70 40.33
N VAL A 72 -9.54 46.12 39.32
CA VAL A 72 -9.00 46.43 37.99
C VAL A 72 -8.03 47.62 38.03
N LYS A 73 -8.38 48.69 38.77
CA LYS A 73 -7.52 49.87 38.96
C LYS A 73 -6.20 49.52 39.64
N THR A 74 -6.25 48.77 40.73
CA THR A 74 -5.04 48.37 41.48
C THR A 74 -4.11 47.53 40.60
N VAL A 75 -4.64 46.56 39.85
CA VAL A 75 -3.83 45.77 38.91
C VAL A 75 -3.26 46.64 37.78
N TRP A 76 -4.05 47.54 37.21
CA TRP A 76 -3.62 48.47 36.15
C TRP A 76 -2.48 49.41 36.59
N LEU A 77 -2.55 49.91 37.83
CA LEU A 77 -1.57 50.85 38.40
C LEU A 77 -0.33 50.15 38.97
N SER A 78 -0.48 48.93 39.50
CA SER A 78 0.61 48.17 40.15
C SER A 78 1.81 47.87 39.25
N GLN A 79 1.64 47.88 37.93
CA GLN A 79 2.73 47.63 36.97
C GLN A 79 3.57 48.87 36.63
N GLY A 80 3.34 50.00 37.30
CA GLY A 80 4.28 51.13 37.42
C GLY A 80 4.55 51.97 36.16
N ARG A 81 3.94 51.64 35.01
CA ARG A 81 4.27 52.25 33.69
C ARG A 81 3.12 53.01 33.00
N ASN A 82 1.91 53.02 33.59
CA ASN A 82 0.71 53.67 33.04
C ASN A 82 0.39 54.97 33.81
N GLN A 83 1.29 55.96 33.81
CA GLN A 83 1.12 57.19 34.61
C GLN A 83 0.11 58.19 34.01
N ASP A 84 -0.26 58.02 32.73
CA ASP A 84 -1.10 58.99 32.00
C ASP A 84 -2.62 58.72 32.09
N PHE A 85 -3.04 57.52 32.52
CA PHE A 85 -4.47 57.14 32.59
C PHE A 85 -4.80 56.33 33.85
N THR A 86 -5.84 56.75 34.57
CA THR A 86 -6.29 56.09 35.83
C THR A 86 -7.06 54.77 35.58
N LEU A 87 -7.63 54.60 34.39
CA LEU A 87 -8.45 53.45 33.98
C LEU A 87 -8.00 52.86 32.64
N PRO A 88 -8.19 51.54 32.41
CA PRO A 88 -7.86 50.88 31.14
C PRO A 88 -8.93 51.12 30.07
N LEU A 89 -9.07 52.36 29.59
CA LEU A 89 -10.13 52.78 28.65
C LEU A 89 -10.13 52.06 27.29
N SER A 90 -8.99 51.46 26.91
CA SER A 90 -8.88 50.65 25.70
C SER A 90 -9.36 49.21 25.86
N TYR A 91 -9.68 48.77 27.08
CA TYR A 91 -10.12 47.40 27.35
C TYR A 91 -11.63 47.32 27.56
N SER A 92 -12.27 46.26 27.06
CA SER A 92 -13.69 45.96 27.32
C SER A 92 -13.88 44.68 28.13
N PHE A 93 -14.97 44.60 28.89
CA PHE A 93 -15.33 43.38 29.63
C PHE A 93 -15.90 42.31 28.69
N VAL A 94 -15.60 41.04 28.95
CA VAL A 94 -16.10 39.90 28.18
C VAL A 94 -16.61 38.79 29.12
N SER A 95 -17.77 38.22 28.77
CA SER A 95 -18.34 37.07 29.51
C SER A 95 -17.85 35.74 28.94
N ALA A 96 -17.97 34.67 29.71
CA ALA A 96 -17.66 33.32 29.30
C ALA A 96 -18.49 32.88 28.08
N GLN A 97 -19.77 33.26 28.05
CA GLN A 97 -20.65 32.96 26.93
C GLN A 97 -20.31 33.79 25.68
N ASP A 98 -19.90 35.05 25.84
CA ASP A 98 -19.50 35.90 24.72
C ASP A 98 -18.24 35.36 24.02
N LEU A 99 -17.25 34.90 24.80
CA LEU A 99 -16.08 34.21 24.25
C LEU A 99 -16.47 32.94 23.49
N ARG A 100 -17.39 32.14 24.03
CA ARG A 100 -17.83 30.89 23.38
C ARG A 100 -18.58 31.13 22.06
N THR A 101 -19.42 32.15 22.01
CA THR A 101 -20.36 32.39 20.90
C THR A 101 -19.81 33.30 19.81
N HIS A 102 -19.07 34.35 20.18
CA HIS A 102 -18.62 35.39 19.24
C HIS A 102 -17.13 35.26 18.88
N GLN A 103 -16.30 34.65 19.72
CA GLN A 103 -14.86 34.56 19.47
C GLN A 103 -14.49 33.25 18.75
N HIS A 104 -14.49 33.28 17.41
CA HIS A 104 -14.14 32.11 16.59
C HIS A 104 -12.63 31.97 16.28
N HIS A 105 -11.79 32.92 16.72
CA HIS A 105 -10.35 32.93 16.47
C HIS A 105 -9.56 32.89 17.78
N PRO A 106 -8.41 32.17 17.82
CA PRO A 106 -7.56 32.12 19.00
C PRO A 106 -7.01 33.52 19.32
N CYS A 107 -7.04 33.93 20.58
CA CYS A 107 -6.57 35.26 21.01
C CYS A 107 -5.94 35.22 22.40
N CYS A 108 -5.21 36.28 22.74
CA CYS A 108 -4.66 36.49 24.08
C CYS A 108 -4.96 37.91 24.57
N SER A 109 -5.15 38.05 25.88
CA SER A 109 -5.29 39.34 26.55
C SER A 109 -4.38 39.38 27.77
N HIS A 110 -3.64 40.48 27.88
CA HIS A 110 -2.84 40.80 29.06
C HIS A 110 -3.17 42.23 29.45
N LEU A 111 -3.69 42.40 30.65
CA LEU A 111 -3.94 43.70 31.24
C LEU A 111 -2.57 44.36 31.46
N SER A 112 -2.37 45.57 30.90
CA SER A 112 -1.13 46.40 30.94
C SER A 112 -0.03 46.19 29.87
N TRP A 113 -0.19 45.31 28.88
CA TRP A 113 0.80 45.24 27.78
C TRP A 113 0.88 46.54 26.96
N SER A 114 2.08 47.06 26.69
CA SER A 114 2.27 48.05 25.62
C SER A 114 2.34 47.37 24.24
N SER A 115 2.24 48.14 23.15
CA SER A 115 2.49 47.61 21.81
C SER A 115 3.91 47.04 21.67
N SER A 116 4.88 47.62 22.39
CA SER A 116 6.28 47.15 22.39
C SER A 116 6.47 45.84 23.17
N ASP A 117 5.76 45.66 24.28
CA ASP A 117 5.82 44.42 25.08
C ASP A 117 5.21 43.25 24.32
N TYR A 118 4.07 43.49 23.65
CA TYR A 118 3.48 42.50 22.77
C TYR A 118 4.42 42.14 21.62
N GLN A 119 5.08 43.11 20.99
CA GLN A 119 6.06 42.83 19.93
C GLN A 119 7.26 42.02 20.45
N ALA A 120 7.79 42.35 21.63
CA ALA A 120 8.89 41.60 22.25
C ALA A 120 8.46 40.16 22.63
N TRP A 121 7.23 39.98 23.09
CA TRP A 121 6.64 38.68 23.37
C TRP A 121 6.38 37.88 22.08
N ALA A 122 5.81 38.53 21.05
CA ALA A 122 5.53 37.94 19.75
C ALA A 122 6.79 37.48 19.01
N LYS A 123 7.92 38.20 19.17
CA LYS A 123 9.23 37.77 18.66
C LYS A 123 9.67 36.40 19.18
N LYS A 124 9.24 35.99 20.38
CA LYS A 124 9.51 34.64 20.90
C LYS A 124 8.79 33.54 20.11
N ALA A 125 7.74 33.88 19.35
CA ALA A 125 6.99 32.96 18.50
C ALA A 125 7.53 32.88 17.05
N GLU A 126 8.29 33.88 16.60
CA GLU A 126 8.75 34.05 15.21
C GLU A 126 9.63 32.94 14.61
N PRO A 127 10.49 32.20 15.34
CA PRO A 127 11.36 31.21 14.68
C PRO A 127 10.60 30.04 14.04
N ASN A 128 9.36 29.72 14.47
CA ASN A 128 8.65 28.51 14.03
C ASN A 128 7.12 28.67 13.83
N GLY A 129 6.53 29.86 14.03
CA GLY A 129 5.07 30.01 13.92
C GLY A 129 4.55 31.44 14.01
N THR A 130 3.22 31.60 13.91
CA THR A 130 2.57 32.91 14.07
C THR A 130 2.09 33.10 15.52
N PRO A 131 2.36 34.25 16.15
CA PRO A 131 1.94 34.55 17.52
C PRO A 131 0.41 34.64 17.64
N LEU A 132 -0.11 34.47 18.86
CA LEU A 132 -1.52 34.74 19.15
C LEU A 132 -1.83 36.24 18.96
N PRO A 133 -2.93 36.60 18.29
CA PRO A 133 -3.36 38.00 18.19
C PRO A 133 -3.75 38.52 19.56
N ARG A 134 -3.39 39.78 19.82
CA ARG A 134 -3.72 40.49 21.04
C ARG A 134 -5.11 41.10 20.92
N GLU A 135 -5.96 40.78 21.89
CA GLU A 135 -7.23 41.46 22.15
C GLU A 135 -7.13 42.27 23.45
N GLN A 136 -7.95 43.31 23.60
CA GLN A 136 -7.98 44.16 24.79
C GLN A 136 -9.24 43.85 25.61
N LEU A 137 -9.28 42.66 26.20
CA LEU A 137 -10.45 42.14 26.92
C LEU A 137 -10.15 41.87 28.39
N ILE A 138 -11.10 42.17 29.27
CA ILE A 138 -11.05 41.89 30.72
C ILE A 138 -11.99 40.72 31.03
N LEU A 139 -11.44 39.68 31.65
CA LEU A 139 -12.17 38.47 32.04
C LEU A 139 -12.26 38.38 33.57
N LEU A 140 -13.48 38.18 34.06
CA LEU A 140 -13.81 37.95 35.46
C LEU A 140 -14.61 36.64 35.58
N GLY A 141 -14.39 35.89 36.64
CA GLY A 141 -15.17 34.68 36.89
C GLY A 141 -14.72 33.93 38.14
N THR A 142 -15.55 32.98 38.54
CA THR A 142 -15.30 32.11 39.69
C THR A 142 -14.56 30.86 39.23
N LEU A 143 -13.45 30.51 39.88
CA LEU A 143 -12.70 29.29 39.57
C LEU A 143 -13.36 28.08 40.26
N THR A 144 -13.80 27.08 39.49
CA THR A 144 -14.52 25.90 40.00
C THR A 144 -13.97 24.59 39.44
N ASP A 145 -14.20 23.48 40.15
CA ASP A 145 -13.88 22.10 39.74
C ASP A 145 -15.13 21.33 39.24
N SER A 146 -16.29 21.99 39.18
CA SER A 146 -17.59 21.43 38.80
C SER A 146 -18.16 22.09 37.54
N LEU A 147 -18.75 21.28 36.67
CA LEU A 147 -19.38 21.70 35.40
C LEU A 147 -20.85 22.14 35.56
N GLY A 148 -21.51 21.79 36.68
CA GLY A 148 -22.92 22.13 36.96
C GLY A 148 -23.23 22.18 38.45
N ASP A 149 -24.47 22.55 38.81
CA ASP A 149 -24.91 22.78 40.20
C ASP A 149 -25.23 21.48 40.98
N SER A 150 -25.20 20.31 40.31
CA SER A 150 -25.31 19.01 40.98
C SER A 150 -23.95 18.57 41.51
N GLU A 151 -23.78 18.57 42.84
CA GLU A 151 -22.48 18.48 43.50
C GLU A 151 -21.76 17.12 43.38
N GLN A 152 -22.45 16.04 43.00
CA GLN A 152 -21.92 14.67 43.15
C GLN A 152 -21.40 13.98 41.86
N ASP A 153 -21.98 14.22 40.68
CA ASP A 153 -21.75 13.35 39.51
C ASP A 153 -20.77 13.90 38.44
N CYS A 154 -20.33 15.16 38.55
CA CYS A 154 -19.59 15.83 37.47
C CYS A 154 -18.17 16.32 37.82
N ARG A 155 -17.55 15.88 38.94
CA ARG A 155 -16.19 16.29 39.31
C ARG A 155 -15.15 15.33 38.72
N ASN A 156 -14.53 15.74 37.61
CA ASN A 156 -13.56 14.94 36.84
C ASN A 156 -12.09 15.35 37.05
N GLY A 157 -11.84 16.29 37.97
CA GLY A 157 -10.52 16.89 38.23
C GLY A 157 -10.09 17.98 37.23
N SER A 158 -10.98 18.40 36.34
CA SER A 158 -10.76 19.55 35.45
C SER A 158 -11.15 20.86 36.14
N LEU A 159 -10.54 21.98 35.73
CA LEU A 159 -10.85 23.32 36.22
C LEU A 159 -11.67 24.09 35.19
N TYR A 160 -12.53 24.96 35.70
CA TYR A 160 -13.42 25.78 34.91
C TYR A 160 -13.46 27.21 35.46
N VAL A 161 -13.63 28.17 34.56
CA VAL A 161 -14.02 29.54 34.90
C VAL A 161 -15.52 29.65 34.66
N LYS A 162 -16.28 29.93 35.73
CA LYS A 162 -17.74 30.06 35.72
C LYS A 162 -18.13 31.51 35.96
N ASP A 163 -18.99 32.04 35.12
CA ASP A 163 -19.80 33.24 35.41
C ASP A 163 -21.29 32.86 35.34
N ASN A 164 -22.20 33.82 35.56
CA ASN A 164 -23.65 33.54 35.51
C ASN A 164 -24.17 33.31 34.07
N THR A 165 -23.33 33.53 33.05
CA THR A 165 -23.70 33.35 31.64
C THR A 165 -23.28 32.00 31.08
N GLY A 166 -22.21 31.41 31.61
CA GLY A 166 -21.67 30.14 31.13
C GLY A 166 -20.42 29.66 31.88
N VAL A 167 -19.88 28.54 31.40
CA VAL A 167 -18.71 27.88 31.97
C VAL A 167 -17.71 27.62 30.85
N LEU A 168 -16.43 27.94 31.08
CA LEU A 168 -15.32 27.66 30.17
C LEU A 168 -14.27 26.80 30.86
N GLY A 169 -13.83 25.71 30.21
CA GLY A 169 -12.72 24.91 30.73
C GLY A 169 -11.41 25.70 30.73
N CYS A 170 -10.61 25.56 31.79
CA CYS A 170 -9.34 26.26 31.94
C CYS A 170 -8.19 25.36 32.40
N GLU A 171 -6.98 25.75 32.01
CA GLU A 171 -5.73 25.15 32.47
C GLU A 171 -4.86 26.22 33.13
N LEU A 172 -4.25 25.87 34.27
CA LEU A 172 -3.34 26.71 35.06
C LEU A 172 -2.05 25.93 35.36
N ILE A 173 -0.94 26.64 35.53
CA ILE A 173 0.36 26.05 35.88
C ILE A 173 0.49 25.82 37.38
N ASP A 174 0.10 26.80 38.21
CA ASP A 174 0.11 26.70 39.66
C ASP A 174 -1.31 26.95 40.20
N LEU A 175 -1.81 26.02 41.02
CA LEU A 175 -3.13 26.08 41.62
C LEU A 175 -2.97 26.03 43.14
N ASP A 176 -3.42 27.08 43.81
CA ASP A 176 -3.75 26.99 45.23
C ASP A 176 -5.21 26.52 45.37
N LEU A 177 -5.42 25.48 46.17
CA LEU A 177 -6.75 24.95 46.44
C LEU A 177 -7.65 25.97 47.15
N SER A 178 -7.07 26.96 47.84
CA SER A 178 -7.80 28.07 48.45
C SER A 178 -8.53 28.96 47.44
N TRP A 179 -8.19 28.88 46.15
CA TRP A 179 -8.82 29.67 45.10
C TRP A 179 -10.17 29.12 44.64
N LEU A 180 -10.47 27.84 44.90
CA LEU A 180 -11.71 27.24 44.42
C LEU A 180 -12.93 27.89 45.08
N GLY A 181 -13.91 28.31 44.28
CA GLY A 181 -15.15 28.95 44.74
C GLY A 181 -15.06 30.47 44.94
N HIS A 182 -13.90 31.09 44.68
CA HIS A 182 -13.72 32.54 44.79
C HIS A 182 -13.76 33.25 43.43
N LEU A 183 -14.19 34.52 43.45
CA LEU A 183 -14.25 35.41 42.28
C LEU A 183 -12.89 36.07 42.03
N PHE A 184 -12.39 35.92 40.79
CA PHE A 184 -11.11 36.45 40.37
C PHE A 184 -11.20 37.36 39.14
N LEU A 185 -10.30 38.34 39.11
CA LEU A 185 -9.85 39.02 37.90
C LEU A 185 -8.69 38.23 37.30
N PHE A 186 -8.80 37.86 36.01
CA PHE A 186 -7.73 37.17 35.30
C PHE A 186 -6.93 38.18 34.45
N PRO A 187 -5.75 38.64 34.92
CA PRO A 187 -5.01 39.70 34.24
C PRO A 187 -4.28 39.22 32.98
N SER A 188 -4.11 37.91 32.80
CA SER A 188 -3.33 37.35 31.70
C SER A 188 -3.87 35.98 31.28
N TRP A 189 -4.43 35.91 30.09
CA TRP A 189 -5.05 34.69 29.58
C TRP A 189 -4.99 34.59 28.06
N SER A 190 -5.14 33.37 27.55
CA SER A 190 -5.42 33.11 26.14
C SER A 190 -6.63 32.20 25.96
N TYR A 191 -7.45 32.51 24.96
CA TYR A 191 -8.62 31.73 24.59
C TYR A 191 -8.35 31.01 23.28
N LEU A 192 -8.66 29.72 23.26
CA LEU A 192 -8.54 28.86 22.09
C LEU A 192 -9.94 28.32 21.75
N PRO A 193 -10.50 28.69 20.58
CA PRO A 193 -11.80 28.20 20.16
C PRO A 193 -11.76 26.69 19.91
N PRO A 194 -12.92 26.01 19.91
CA PRO A 194 -12.98 24.57 19.65
C PRO A 194 -12.30 24.23 18.31
N ALA A 195 -11.41 23.26 18.35
CA ALA A 195 -10.81 22.72 17.13
C ALA A 195 -11.89 22.03 16.27
N LYS A 196 -11.77 22.10 14.94
CA LYS A 196 -12.76 21.58 13.96
C LYS A 196 -13.13 20.09 14.14
N TRP A 197 -12.34 19.33 14.88
CA TRP A 197 -12.55 17.90 15.14
C TRP A 197 -13.29 17.59 16.46
N ASN A 198 -13.45 18.58 17.35
CA ASN A 198 -14.17 18.40 18.61
C ASN A 198 -15.68 18.61 18.39
N PHE A 199 -16.43 17.51 18.36
CA PHE A 199 -17.91 17.53 18.33
C PHE A 199 -18.53 18.11 19.61
N SER A 200 -17.74 18.29 20.67
CA SER A 200 -18.19 18.85 21.95
C SER A 200 -18.36 20.39 21.91
N GLU A 201 -17.92 21.07 20.84
CA GLU A 201 -17.99 22.55 20.69
C GLU A 201 -17.44 23.37 21.87
N GLU A 202 -16.53 22.80 22.65
CA GLU A 202 -15.91 23.45 23.81
C GLU A 202 -14.56 24.09 23.43
N GLY A 203 -14.47 25.42 23.53
CA GLY A 203 -13.19 26.12 23.61
C GLY A 203 -12.56 26.00 24.99
N HIS A 204 -11.29 26.37 25.13
CA HIS A 204 -10.58 26.35 26.41
C HIS A 204 -9.76 27.62 26.68
N LEU A 205 -9.57 27.92 27.96
CA LEU A 205 -8.78 29.03 28.48
C LEU A 205 -7.43 28.54 29.02
N GLU A 206 -6.39 29.33 28.79
CA GLU A 206 -5.07 29.13 29.42
C GLU A 206 -4.74 30.37 30.23
N LEU A 207 -4.60 30.20 31.54
CA LEU A 207 -4.36 31.29 32.47
C LEU A 207 -2.86 31.36 32.77
N TRP A 208 -2.21 32.44 32.31
CA TRP A 208 -0.74 32.53 32.33
C TRP A 208 -0.21 33.13 33.64
N ALA A 209 -0.98 34.02 34.25
CA ALA A 209 -0.61 34.69 35.50
C ALA A 209 -1.51 34.22 36.64
N THR A 210 -1.02 34.42 37.87
CA THR A 210 -1.80 34.18 39.08
C THR A 210 -3.05 35.06 39.07
N PRO A 211 -4.25 34.49 39.33
CA PRO A 211 -5.48 35.24 39.34
C PRO A 211 -5.52 36.21 40.52
N VAL A 212 -6.12 37.38 40.35
CA VAL A 212 -6.19 38.43 41.39
C VAL A 212 -7.55 38.38 42.06
N PRO A 213 -7.63 38.08 43.37
CA PRO A 213 -8.91 37.90 44.03
C PRO A 213 -9.63 39.25 44.18
N VAL A 214 -10.91 39.29 43.84
CA VAL A 214 -11.75 40.51 43.99
C VAL A 214 -12.04 40.78 45.47
N PHE A 215 -12.18 39.71 46.25
CA PHE A 215 -12.34 39.75 47.70
C PHE A 215 -11.06 39.28 48.37
N PRO A 216 -10.64 39.86 49.50
CA PRO A 216 -9.50 39.33 50.26
C PRO A 216 -9.78 37.86 50.63
N LEU A 217 -8.88 36.96 50.21
CA LEU A 217 -8.96 35.54 50.56
C LEU A 217 -8.80 35.42 52.08
N THR A 218 -9.75 34.77 52.74
CA THR A 218 -9.60 34.37 54.13
C THR A 218 -8.52 33.30 54.20
N ILE A 219 -7.30 33.70 54.56
CA ILE A 219 -6.23 32.76 54.91
C ILE A 219 -6.76 31.92 56.07
N SER A 220 -6.90 30.60 55.89
CA SER A 220 -7.31 29.75 57.00
C SER A 220 -6.30 29.94 58.14
N PRO A 221 -6.74 30.25 59.37
CA PRO A 221 -5.81 30.38 60.49
C PRO A 221 -5.02 29.08 60.60
N ASP A 222 -3.69 29.20 60.69
CA ASP A 222 -2.82 28.04 60.93
C ASP A 222 -3.37 27.29 62.17
N PRO A 223 -3.40 25.95 62.13
CA PRO A 223 -4.06 25.18 63.18
C PRO A 223 -3.42 25.51 64.54
N LEU A 224 -4.25 25.93 65.51
CA LEU A 224 -3.82 26.29 66.87
C LEU A 224 -3.11 25.14 67.62
N VAL A 225 -3.21 23.91 67.11
CA VAL A 225 -2.57 22.70 67.66
C VAL A 225 -1.80 21.98 66.53
N PRO A 226 -0.53 21.58 66.75
CA PRO A 226 0.25 20.83 65.77
C PRO A 226 -0.44 19.51 65.38
N ILE A 227 -0.55 19.25 64.08
CA ILE A 227 -1.21 18.05 63.56
C ILE A 227 -0.28 16.84 63.75
N PRO A 228 -0.72 15.75 64.41
CA PRO A 228 0.07 14.53 64.54
C PRO A 228 0.16 13.81 63.18
N VAL A 229 1.36 13.53 62.69
CA VAL A 229 1.60 12.90 61.38
C VAL A 229 2.52 11.67 61.46
N LEU A 230 2.36 10.76 60.50
CA LEU A 230 3.28 9.66 60.25
C LEU A 230 4.13 9.99 59.02
N TYR A 231 5.44 9.84 59.16
CA TYR A 231 6.38 9.90 58.04
C TYR A 231 6.39 8.58 57.25
N PRO A 232 6.90 8.58 55.99
CA PRO A 232 6.74 7.46 55.06
C PRO A 232 7.33 6.12 55.56
N GLU A 233 8.41 6.13 56.34
CA GLU A 233 9.03 4.93 56.91
C GLU A 233 8.08 4.17 57.84
N THR A 234 7.55 4.90 58.83
CA THR A 234 6.60 4.39 59.81
C THR A 234 5.28 3.99 59.14
N ALA A 235 4.83 4.79 58.16
CA ALA A 235 3.61 4.51 57.38
C ALA A 235 3.73 3.26 56.48
N SER A 236 4.91 2.97 55.93
CA SER A 236 5.17 1.77 55.12
C SER A 236 5.13 0.50 55.98
N ARG A 237 5.81 0.52 57.15
CA ARG A 237 5.80 -0.60 58.11
C ARG A 237 4.40 -0.94 58.62
N LEU A 238 3.52 0.05 58.78
CA LEU A 238 2.13 -0.19 59.19
C LEU A 238 1.30 -0.95 58.14
N LEU A 239 1.64 -0.85 56.85
CA LEU A 239 0.94 -1.58 55.80
C LEU A 239 1.35 -3.07 55.75
N THR A 240 2.57 -3.40 56.16
CA THR A 240 3.12 -4.77 56.14
C THR A 240 2.72 -5.61 57.36
N HIS A 241 2.50 -5.00 58.54
CA HIS A 241 2.35 -5.73 59.81
C HIS A 241 0.91 -5.95 60.34
N GLY A 242 -0.14 -5.74 59.51
CA GLY A 242 -1.54 -6.07 59.86
C GLY A 242 -2.42 -4.85 60.20
N LYS A 243 -3.72 -5.07 60.50
CA LYS A 243 -4.75 -4.00 60.58
C LYS A 243 -4.28 -2.81 61.46
N PRO A 244 -4.17 -1.58 60.91
CA PRO A 244 -3.86 -0.42 61.74
C PRO A 244 -4.99 -0.21 62.76
N ARG A 245 -4.66 -0.13 64.05
CA ARG A 245 -5.63 0.20 65.12
C ARG A 245 -6.05 1.68 65.09
N VAL A 246 -5.28 2.53 64.41
CA VAL A 246 -5.59 3.94 64.18
C VAL A 246 -6.57 4.05 63.01
N THR A 247 -7.77 4.57 63.27
CA THR A 247 -8.89 4.60 62.31
C THR A 247 -8.68 5.59 61.15
N GLN A 248 -7.91 6.68 61.36
CA GLN A 248 -7.62 7.72 60.35
C GLN A 248 -6.29 8.47 60.63
N PRO A 249 -5.11 7.90 60.34
CA PRO A 249 -3.84 8.62 60.50
C PRO A 249 -3.67 9.78 59.49
N ASN A 250 -2.77 10.71 59.80
CA ASN A 250 -2.30 11.75 58.87
C ASN A 250 -0.90 11.39 58.37
N LEU A 251 -0.60 11.65 57.09
CA LEU A 251 0.71 11.37 56.48
C LEU A 251 1.41 12.67 56.14
N ALA A 252 2.72 12.75 56.37
CA ALA A 252 3.56 13.86 55.93
C ALA A 252 4.78 13.35 55.15
N GLY A 253 5.20 14.08 54.11
CA GLY A 253 6.40 13.75 53.35
C GLY A 253 6.58 14.56 52.07
N ASN A 254 7.67 14.31 51.37
CA ASN A 254 7.97 14.94 50.08
C ASN A 254 7.25 14.20 48.95
N LEU A 255 6.67 14.92 48.01
CA LEU A 255 6.09 14.30 46.81
C LEU A 255 7.20 13.83 45.88
N VAL A 256 7.44 12.52 45.85
CA VAL A 256 8.50 11.88 45.04
C VAL A 256 7.97 11.22 43.76
N GLY A 257 6.67 10.97 43.69
CA GLY A 257 6.05 10.38 42.51
C GLY A 257 4.59 10.82 42.38
N LEU A 258 4.17 11.06 41.14
CA LEU A 258 2.80 11.40 40.79
C LEU A 258 2.43 10.60 39.54
N SER A 259 1.35 9.83 39.61
CA SER A 259 0.87 9.05 38.48
C SER A 259 0.03 9.90 37.53
N ALA A 260 -0.22 9.38 36.32
CA ALA A 260 -1.25 9.90 35.44
C ALA A 260 -2.64 9.79 36.09
N LEU A 261 -3.55 10.70 35.69
CA LEU A 261 -4.97 10.64 36.07
C LEU A 261 -5.67 9.58 35.21
N VAL A 262 -6.06 8.46 35.83
CA VAL A 262 -6.69 7.32 35.15
C VAL A 262 -8.21 7.43 35.29
N ARG A 263 -8.92 7.49 34.16
CA ARG A 263 -10.39 7.51 34.07
C ARG A 263 -10.87 6.16 33.51
N SER A 264 -11.54 5.37 34.34
CA SER A 264 -12.26 4.16 33.90
C SER A 264 -13.75 4.47 33.77
N GLN A 265 -14.48 3.68 32.97
CA GLN A 265 -15.94 3.79 32.78
C GLN A 265 -16.74 3.85 34.10
N LYS A 266 -16.17 3.34 35.22
CA LYS A 266 -16.85 3.30 36.52
C LYS A 266 -16.26 4.24 37.58
N LYS A 267 -14.98 4.64 37.49
CA LYS A 267 -14.27 5.45 38.51
C LYS A 267 -13.03 6.15 37.94
N ALA A 268 -12.74 7.36 38.41
CA ALA A 268 -11.49 8.08 38.13
C ALA A 268 -10.60 8.13 39.38
N TYR A 269 -9.28 8.02 39.18
CA TYR A 269 -8.31 8.05 40.28
C TYR A 269 -6.90 8.43 39.82
N PHE A 270 -6.07 8.86 40.76
CA PHE A 270 -4.62 8.96 40.59
C PHE A 270 -3.91 8.49 41.87
N ILE A 271 -2.61 8.24 41.77
CA ILE A 271 -1.76 7.75 42.86
C ILE A 271 -0.61 8.73 43.04
N LEU A 272 -0.42 9.19 44.26
CA LEU A 272 0.73 10.01 44.65
C LEU A 272 1.62 9.20 45.59
N SER A 273 2.93 9.39 45.51
CA SER A 273 3.92 8.70 46.33
C SER A 273 4.65 9.70 47.20
N LEU A 274 4.62 9.49 48.51
CA LEU A 274 5.36 10.28 49.48
C LEU A 274 6.67 9.57 49.86
N GLY A 275 7.75 10.34 49.90
CA GLY A 275 9.09 9.88 50.27
C GLY A 275 9.65 10.66 51.46
N GLY A 276 10.57 10.04 52.19
CA GLY A 276 11.32 10.68 53.26
C GLY A 276 12.43 11.60 52.73
N SER A 277 13.15 12.25 53.64
CA SER A 277 14.24 13.18 53.31
C SER A 277 15.49 12.48 52.75
N SER A 278 15.59 11.15 52.90
CA SER A 278 16.68 10.32 52.38
C SER A 278 16.22 9.46 51.19
N PRO A 279 17.00 9.37 50.10
CA PRO A 279 16.62 8.61 48.90
C PRO A 279 16.61 7.08 49.09
N ALA A 280 17.17 6.56 50.19
CA ALA A 280 17.19 5.13 50.52
C ALA A 280 15.87 4.61 51.14
N VAL A 281 14.87 5.48 51.28
CA VAL A 281 13.66 5.25 52.07
C VAL A 281 12.48 4.76 51.22
N SER A 282 11.65 3.87 51.80
CA SER A 282 10.44 3.30 51.19
C SER A 282 9.45 4.37 50.70
N ARG A 283 9.14 4.35 49.39
CA ARG A 283 8.06 5.16 48.79
C ARG A 283 6.70 4.68 49.32
N VAL A 284 5.86 5.58 49.82
CA VAL A 284 4.51 5.22 50.29
C VAL A 284 3.46 5.71 49.28
N PRO A 285 2.76 4.80 48.58
CA PRO A 285 1.70 5.18 47.66
C PRO A 285 0.39 5.48 48.39
N VAL A 286 -0.25 6.58 48.00
CA VAL A 286 -1.59 6.99 48.45
C VAL A 286 -2.49 7.15 47.23
N ILE A 287 -3.64 6.50 47.26
CA ILE A 287 -4.61 6.51 46.17
C ILE A 287 -5.73 7.51 46.45
N VAL A 288 -5.97 8.39 45.48
CA VAL A 288 -7.04 9.38 45.51
C VAL A 288 -8.12 8.96 44.52
N GLN A 289 -9.27 8.53 45.03
CA GLN A 289 -10.40 7.99 44.25
C GLN A 289 -11.68 8.83 44.40
N ILE A 290 -11.67 9.83 45.28
CA ILE A 290 -12.87 10.61 45.62
C ILE A 290 -13.01 11.74 44.59
N PRO A 291 -14.16 11.86 43.90
CA PRO A 291 -14.34 12.84 42.81
C PRO A 291 -13.95 14.28 43.18
N GLY A 292 -14.39 14.78 44.34
CA GLY A 292 -14.06 16.13 44.82
C GLY A 292 -12.59 16.35 45.21
N GLN A 293 -11.77 15.29 45.26
CA GLN A 293 -10.34 15.36 45.55
C GLN A 293 -9.48 15.16 44.30
N LEU A 294 -10.08 14.87 43.14
CA LEU A 294 -9.33 14.68 41.89
C LEU A 294 -8.63 15.96 41.44
N VAL A 295 -9.15 17.13 41.83
CA VAL A 295 -8.52 18.44 41.56
C VAL A 295 -7.14 18.58 42.20
N TRP A 296 -6.83 17.82 43.25
CA TRP A 296 -5.51 17.82 43.89
C TRP A 296 -4.39 17.45 42.91
N HIS A 297 -4.69 16.68 41.86
CA HIS A 297 -3.72 16.35 40.80
C HIS A 297 -3.07 17.59 40.18
N ARG A 298 -3.81 18.70 40.08
CA ARG A 298 -3.33 19.97 39.51
C ARG A 298 -2.60 20.87 40.51
N ALA A 299 -2.82 20.69 41.81
CA ALA A 299 -2.17 21.47 42.88
C ALA A 299 -0.85 20.84 43.38
N LEU A 300 -0.66 19.54 43.13
CA LEU A 300 0.52 18.81 43.55
C LEU A 300 1.71 19.14 42.65
N GLN A 301 2.79 19.63 43.26
CA GLN A 301 4.06 19.87 42.59
C GLN A 301 5.13 18.91 43.13
N PRO A 302 5.95 18.31 42.25
CA PRO A 302 7.06 17.46 42.67
C PRO A 302 8.03 18.29 43.53
N ASP A 303 8.72 17.62 44.44
CA ASP A 303 9.75 18.21 45.31
C ASP A 303 9.22 19.16 46.41
N LYS A 304 7.90 19.36 46.51
CA LYS A 304 7.24 20.02 47.66
C LYS A 304 6.81 18.99 48.71
N ALA A 305 6.78 19.45 49.97
CA ALA A 305 6.35 18.65 51.10
C ALA A 305 4.89 18.89 51.44
N TYR A 306 4.12 17.83 51.67
CA TYR A 306 2.68 17.88 51.89
C TYR A 306 2.26 17.09 53.14
N VAL A 307 1.13 17.48 53.71
CA VAL A 307 0.41 16.78 54.77
C VAL A 307 -0.96 16.34 54.24
N LEU A 308 -1.23 15.03 54.29
CA LEU A 308 -2.50 14.42 53.93
C LEU A 308 -3.21 13.95 55.19
N THR A 309 -4.35 14.58 55.51
CA THR A 309 -5.10 14.24 56.72
C THR A 309 -6.12 13.13 56.50
N GLY A 310 -6.38 12.34 57.55
CA GLY A 310 -7.48 11.37 57.59
C GLY A 310 -7.45 10.29 56.51
N VAL A 311 -6.30 9.67 56.24
CA VAL A 311 -6.17 8.56 55.28
C VAL A 311 -6.59 7.22 55.90
N ARG A 312 -6.93 6.22 55.07
CA ARG A 312 -7.32 4.88 55.51
C ARG A 312 -6.56 3.80 54.75
N ALA A 313 -6.15 2.73 55.42
CA ALA A 313 -5.55 1.56 54.77
C ALA A 313 -6.63 0.64 54.20
N SER A 314 -6.63 0.39 52.90
CA SER A 314 -7.59 -0.47 52.21
C SER A 314 -6.90 -1.53 51.34
N LYS A 315 -7.62 -2.61 51.03
CA LYS A 315 -7.13 -3.68 50.13
C LYS A 315 -7.73 -3.49 48.75
N ILE A 316 -6.89 -3.48 47.72
CA ILE A 316 -7.31 -3.26 46.33
C ILE A 316 -7.39 -4.62 45.62
N ARG A 317 -8.39 -4.78 44.76
CA ARG A 317 -8.55 -5.98 43.94
C ARG A 317 -7.37 -6.09 42.95
N GLY A 318 -6.61 -7.18 43.04
CA GLY A 318 -5.48 -7.44 42.13
C GLY A 318 -4.11 -7.00 42.64
N TYR A 319 -4.05 -6.36 43.82
CA TYR A 319 -2.79 -6.06 44.52
C TYR A 319 -2.75 -6.83 45.85
N ARG A 320 -1.59 -7.40 46.20
CA ARG A 320 -1.47 -8.30 47.36
C ARG A 320 -1.49 -7.53 48.68
N ASP A 321 -0.84 -6.37 48.70
CA ASP A 321 -0.62 -5.58 49.92
C ASP A 321 -1.73 -4.54 50.14
N ARG A 322 -1.76 -3.96 51.34
CA ARG A 322 -2.66 -2.84 51.67
C ARG A 322 -2.05 -1.54 51.16
N VAL A 323 -2.89 -0.61 50.74
CA VAL A 323 -2.47 0.71 50.27
C VAL A 323 -3.26 1.79 51.00
N TRP A 324 -2.66 2.96 51.19
CA TRP A 324 -3.35 4.12 51.74
C TRP A 324 -4.34 4.69 50.71
N THR A 325 -5.53 5.03 51.17
CA THR A 325 -6.63 5.59 50.38
C THR A 325 -7.21 6.80 51.08
N THR A 326 -7.62 7.82 50.33
CA THR A 326 -8.26 9.00 50.89
C THR A 326 -9.69 8.72 51.34
N SER A 327 -10.19 9.52 52.28
CA SER A 327 -11.59 9.52 52.73
C SER A 327 -12.23 10.88 52.43
N PRO A 328 -13.58 11.03 52.41
CA PRO A 328 -14.20 12.32 52.09
C PRO A 328 -13.80 13.46 53.04
N SER A 329 -13.36 13.11 54.25
CA SER A 329 -12.82 14.05 55.25
C SER A 329 -11.35 14.40 55.06
N SER A 330 -10.63 13.77 54.12
CA SER A 330 -9.22 14.03 53.87
C SER A 330 -8.99 15.43 53.29
N ARG A 331 -7.95 16.12 53.78
CA ARG A 331 -7.50 17.42 53.26
C ARG A 331 -6.02 17.36 52.87
N LEU A 332 -5.66 18.13 51.85
CA LEU A 332 -4.28 18.33 51.40
C LEU A 332 -3.79 19.68 51.93
N MET A 333 -2.63 19.70 52.60
CA MET A 333 -1.99 20.91 53.09
C MET A 333 -0.51 20.92 52.72
N LEU A 334 0.08 22.10 52.54
CA LEU A 334 1.53 22.26 52.45
C LEU A 334 2.16 22.01 53.82
N LEU A 335 3.28 21.27 53.84
CA LEU A 335 3.99 20.98 55.09
C LEU A 335 4.70 22.26 55.57
N LYS A 336 4.15 22.88 56.61
CA LYS A 336 4.84 23.85 57.45
C LYS A 336 5.39 23.12 58.68
N PRO A 337 6.72 23.09 58.91
CA PRO A 337 7.32 22.37 60.04
C PRO A 337 6.75 22.78 61.40
N GLU A 338 6.34 24.05 61.53
CA GLU A 338 5.78 24.63 62.76
C GLU A 338 4.36 24.11 63.09
N CYS A 339 3.65 23.54 62.12
CA CYS A 339 2.25 23.12 62.26
C CYS A 339 2.07 21.62 62.46
N VAL A 340 3.15 20.86 62.62
CA VAL A 340 3.14 19.39 62.56
C VAL A 340 3.96 18.77 63.70
N ARG A 341 3.48 17.66 64.27
CA ARG A 341 4.19 16.87 65.29
C ARG A 341 4.23 15.41 64.85
N GLU A 342 5.37 14.73 64.99
CA GLU A 342 5.45 13.30 64.68
C GLU A 342 4.60 12.47 65.66
N LEU A 343 3.85 11.49 65.13
CA LEU A 343 3.05 10.58 65.94
C LEU A 343 3.92 9.40 66.38
N GLU A 344 4.36 9.42 67.64
CA GLU A 344 5.08 8.30 68.27
C GLU A 344 4.12 7.10 68.49
N LEU A 345 4.49 5.94 67.96
CA LEU A 345 3.78 4.67 68.15
C LEU A 345 4.46 3.86 69.26
N GLU A 346 3.69 3.14 70.07
CA GLU A 346 4.21 2.26 71.13
C GLU A 346 5.28 1.29 70.59
N GLU A 347 6.45 1.22 71.25
CA GLU A 347 7.60 0.38 70.88
C GLU A 347 7.28 -1.11 70.74
N SER A 348 6.17 -1.58 71.34
CA SER A 348 5.67 -2.96 71.23
C SER A 348 5.20 -3.35 69.81
N LEU A 349 4.95 -2.36 68.94
CA LEU A 349 4.60 -2.54 67.52
C LEU A 349 5.82 -2.46 66.57
N LEU A 350 6.97 -2.02 67.08
CA LEU A 350 8.18 -1.74 66.28
C LEU A 350 9.32 -2.75 66.52
N LYS A 351 9.20 -3.63 67.53
CA LYS A 351 10.16 -4.71 67.80
C LYS A 351 9.71 -6.04 67.19
N ALA A 352 10.12 -6.28 65.96
CA ALA A 352 10.53 -7.59 65.51
C ALA A 352 11.67 -7.38 64.53
N ASP A 353 12.83 -7.97 64.82
CA ASP A 353 14.01 -7.92 63.95
C ASP A 353 13.64 -8.31 62.51
N PRO A 354 14.30 -7.72 61.49
CA PRO A 354 14.21 -8.25 60.15
C PRO A 354 14.83 -9.64 60.17
N THR A 355 14.00 -10.70 60.16
CA THR A 355 14.49 -11.98 59.65
C THR A 355 14.95 -11.72 58.22
N PRO A 356 16.23 -12.01 57.89
CA PRO A 356 16.72 -11.75 56.55
C PRO A 356 15.82 -12.53 55.59
N LEU A 357 15.17 -11.81 54.68
CA LEU A 357 14.50 -12.43 53.54
C LEU A 357 15.55 -13.30 52.86
N THR A 358 15.33 -14.61 52.93
CA THR A 358 16.09 -15.60 52.20
C THR A 358 16.13 -15.14 50.75
N VAL A 359 17.32 -14.77 50.28
CA VAL A 359 17.61 -14.62 48.86
C VAL A 359 17.07 -15.90 48.20
N PRO A 360 16.12 -15.84 47.25
CA PRO A 360 15.86 -17.02 46.44
C PRO A 360 17.16 -17.27 45.70
N SER A 361 17.90 -18.29 46.14
CA SER A 361 19.02 -18.84 45.43
C SER A 361 18.59 -19.01 43.99
N SER A 362 19.31 -18.36 43.09
CA SER A 362 19.28 -18.65 41.67
C SER A 362 19.40 -20.17 41.50
N SER A 363 18.28 -20.83 41.22
CA SER A 363 18.28 -22.19 40.72
C SER A 363 18.92 -22.12 39.34
N GLN A 364 20.22 -22.36 39.30
CA GLN A 364 20.90 -22.85 38.11
C GLN A 364 20.31 -24.23 37.81
N ASP A 365 19.19 -24.28 37.10
CA ASP A 365 18.82 -25.47 36.34
C ASP A 365 19.61 -25.43 35.04
N SER A 366 20.80 -26.03 35.10
CA SER A 366 21.54 -26.48 33.95
C SER A 366 20.94 -27.80 33.45
N SER A 367 19.98 -27.73 32.51
CA SER A 367 19.82 -28.74 31.44
C SER A 367 18.66 -28.40 30.48
N SER A 368 18.93 -27.56 29.50
CA SER A 368 18.38 -27.70 28.15
C SER A 368 19.32 -26.99 27.17
N GLN A 369 20.31 -27.74 26.70
CA GLN A 369 21.02 -27.40 25.46
C GLN A 369 19.99 -27.50 24.33
N ASP A 370 19.40 -26.37 23.96
CA ASP A 370 18.98 -25.99 22.60
C ASP A 370 18.06 -24.75 22.63
N THR A 371 18.64 -23.57 22.88
CA THR A 371 18.00 -22.26 22.53
C THR A 371 19.02 -21.12 22.57
N GLY A 372 20.19 -21.32 21.98
CA GLY A 372 21.30 -20.34 21.98
C GLY A 372 21.14 -19.14 21.02
N ARG A 373 19.97 -18.89 20.41
CA ARG A 373 19.80 -17.82 19.40
C ARG A 373 18.83 -16.68 19.73
N GLN A 374 18.05 -16.76 20.82
CA GLN A 374 16.96 -15.79 21.05
C GLN A 374 17.24 -14.69 22.09
N LYS A 375 18.34 -14.77 22.86
CA LYS A 375 18.59 -13.87 24.01
C LYS A 375 19.13 -12.46 23.68
N ASP A 376 19.46 -12.16 22.42
CA ASP A 376 20.08 -10.88 22.01
C ASP A 376 19.10 -9.79 21.52
N LEU A 377 17.78 -10.01 21.57
CA LEU A 377 16.79 -9.11 20.90
C LEU A 377 16.01 -8.17 21.82
N ASP A 378 15.89 -8.47 23.11
CA ASP A 378 15.08 -7.68 24.06
C ASP A 378 15.94 -6.63 24.77
N ARG A 379 15.56 -5.36 24.63
CA ARG A 379 16.19 -4.22 25.29
C ARG A 379 15.32 -3.70 26.42
N ASP A 380 15.98 -3.25 27.49
CA ASP A 380 15.31 -2.56 28.59
C ASP A 380 15.34 -1.04 28.37
N SER A 381 14.27 -0.36 28.75
CA SER A 381 14.19 1.10 28.72
C SER A 381 14.71 1.73 30.02
N THR A 382 15.22 2.95 29.93
CA THR A 382 15.74 3.69 31.09
C THR A 382 14.70 4.69 31.60
N LEU A 383 14.44 4.72 32.91
CA LEU A 383 13.57 5.70 33.54
C LEU A 383 14.32 7.00 33.83
N LEU A 384 13.71 8.15 33.50
CA LEU A 384 14.29 9.46 33.75
C LEU A 384 13.24 10.55 33.99
N HIS A 385 13.68 11.66 34.58
CA HIS A 385 12.94 12.92 34.63
C HIS A 385 13.51 13.86 33.57
N TYR A 386 12.67 14.55 32.81
CA TYR A 386 13.09 15.42 31.71
C TYR A 386 12.30 16.73 31.69
N GLY A 387 12.99 17.84 31.42
CA GLY A 387 12.38 19.13 31.15
C GLY A 387 12.72 19.57 29.74
N GLY A 388 11.73 19.92 28.92
CA GLY A 388 11.96 20.33 27.54
C GLY A 388 10.77 21.03 26.91
N THR A 389 10.96 21.53 25.69
CA THR A 389 9.96 22.30 24.95
C THR A 389 9.50 21.55 23.70
N VAL A 390 8.19 21.52 23.47
CA VAL A 390 7.59 20.95 22.26
C VAL A 390 7.97 21.83 21.07
N THR A 391 8.68 21.29 20.09
CA THR A 391 9.10 22.02 18.88
C THR A 391 8.22 21.71 17.67
N GLY A 392 7.57 20.55 17.66
CA GLY A 392 6.77 20.07 16.53
C GLY A 392 5.70 19.07 16.94
N VAL A 393 4.69 18.93 16.09
CA VAL A 393 3.62 17.94 16.24
C VAL A 393 3.72 16.96 15.07
N VAL A 394 3.93 15.68 15.37
CA VAL A 394 4.06 14.63 14.35
C VAL A 394 2.69 14.06 14.02
N ASN A 395 1.96 13.60 15.04
CA ASN A 395 0.60 13.07 14.91
C ASN A 395 -0.15 13.29 16.22
N GLU A 396 -0.99 14.32 16.26
CA GLU A 396 -1.70 14.75 17.47
C GLU A 396 -2.72 13.71 17.99
N PRO A 397 -3.58 13.08 17.16
CA PRO A 397 -4.46 12.00 17.61
C PRO A 397 -3.72 10.79 18.17
N ALA A 398 -2.54 10.45 17.64
CA ALA A 398 -1.69 9.38 18.14
C ALA A 398 -0.84 9.81 19.34
N GLY A 399 -0.91 11.07 19.79
CA GLY A 399 -0.11 11.58 20.91
C GLY A 399 1.40 11.60 20.64
N LEU A 400 1.81 11.79 19.38
CA LEU A 400 3.20 11.83 18.93
C LEU A 400 3.66 13.28 18.68
N TYR A 401 4.67 13.71 19.44
CA TYR A 401 5.21 15.08 19.42
C TYR A 401 6.74 15.05 19.28
N GLU A 402 7.31 16.20 18.95
CA GLU A 402 8.76 16.41 18.90
C GLU A 402 9.19 17.37 20.03
N LEU A 403 10.21 16.96 20.80
CA LEU A 403 10.82 17.74 21.86
C LEU A 403 12.21 18.21 21.44
N ASP A 404 12.48 19.50 21.66
CA ASP A 404 13.78 20.15 21.48
C ASP A 404 14.45 19.92 20.10
N GLY A 405 13.67 19.53 19.07
CA GLY A 405 14.15 19.19 17.73
C GLY A 405 14.93 17.88 17.60
N GLN A 406 15.11 17.13 18.70
CA GLN A 406 15.98 15.95 18.75
C GLN A 406 15.28 14.67 19.22
N LEU A 407 14.31 14.80 20.13
CA LEU A 407 13.65 13.68 20.79
C LEU A 407 12.20 13.54 20.31
N GLY A 408 11.73 12.31 20.14
CA GLY A 408 10.29 12.04 19.98
C GLY A 408 9.62 11.89 21.35
N LEU A 409 8.39 12.37 21.50
CA LEU A 409 7.56 12.19 22.68
C LEU A 409 6.28 11.41 22.32
N CYS A 410 5.99 10.34 23.07
CA CYS A 410 4.79 9.54 22.93
C CYS A 410 3.96 9.57 24.22
N LEU A 411 2.78 10.18 24.17
CA LEU A 411 1.85 10.30 25.31
C LEU A 411 0.75 9.23 25.32
N ALA A 412 0.73 8.33 24.35
CA ALA A 412 -0.39 7.43 24.09
C ALA A 412 -0.62 6.34 25.15
N TYR A 413 0.39 6.02 25.96
CA TYR A 413 0.34 4.97 26.99
C TYR A 413 -0.31 5.41 28.31
N GLN A 414 -0.76 6.67 28.39
CA GLN A 414 -1.58 7.25 29.44
C GLN A 414 -2.77 7.98 28.81
N GLN A 415 -3.84 8.24 29.57
CA GLN A 415 -4.98 9.02 29.06
C GLN A 415 -4.63 10.51 29.07
N PHE A 416 -4.57 11.13 27.89
CA PHE A 416 -4.05 12.52 27.73
C PHE A 416 -5.07 13.50 27.11
N HIS A 417 -6.37 13.18 27.10
CA HIS A 417 -7.40 13.99 26.44
C HIS A 417 -7.40 15.48 26.82
N SER A 418 -7.17 15.82 28.10
CA SER A 418 -7.08 17.20 28.58
C SER A 418 -5.82 17.89 28.05
N LEU A 419 -4.68 17.21 28.14
CA LEU A 419 -3.39 17.72 27.67
C LEU A 419 -3.39 17.98 26.15
N ARG A 420 -4.13 17.18 25.36
CA ARG A 420 -4.21 17.35 23.91
C ARG A 420 -4.64 18.76 23.49
N ARG A 421 -5.49 19.43 24.29
CA ARG A 421 -5.97 20.81 24.02
C ARG A 421 -4.84 21.85 24.09
N VAL A 422 -3.88 21.65 24.99
CA VAL A 422 -2.78 22.59 25.25
C VAL A 422 -1.49 22.25 24.49
N MET A 423 -1.28 20.98 24.10
CA MET A 423 -0.06 20.53 23.42
C MET A 423 0.10 21.16 22.03
N ARG A 424 0.97 22.17 21.93
CA ARG A 424 1.36 22.81 20.66
C ARG A 424 2.83 23.27 20.70
N PRO A 425 3.45 23.56 19.55
CA PRO A 425 4.84 24.02 19.54
C PRO A 425 5.02 25.27 20.41
N GLY A 426 6.05 25.26 21.27
CA GLY A 426 6.35 26.30 22.26
C GLY A 426 5.90 26.01 23.69
N VAL A 427 5.20 24.90 23.96
CA VAL A 427 4.85 24.49 25.34
C VAL A 427 6.07 23.87 26.01
N SER A 428 6.34 24.23 27.26
CA SER A 428 7.40 23.61 28.08
C SER A 428 6.80 22.62 29.08
N LEU A 429 7.39 21.43 29.15
CA LEU A 429 6.90 20.28 29.91
C LEU A 429 7.94 19.81 30.93
N LYS A 430 7.49 19.43 32.14
CA LYS A 430 8.26 18.62 33.10
C LYS A 430 7.68 17.20 33.10
N LEU A 431 8.47 16.26 32.62
CA LEU A 431 8.16 14.84 32.49
C LEU A 431 8.75 14.06 33.68
N LEU A 432 7.93 13.27 34.37
CA LEU A 432 8.34 12.46 35.52
C LEU A 432 8.22 10.96 35.23
N ASP A 433 9.20 10.16 35.67
CA ASP A 433 9.24 8.70 35.51
C ASP A 433 8.94 8.24 34.06
N VAL A 434 9.64 8.84 33.09
CA VAL A 434 9.44 8.58 31.65
C VAL A 434 10.46 7.58 31.13
N HIS A 435 10.02 6.69 30.25
CA HIS A 435 10.89 5.70 29.62
C HIS A 435 11.58 6.30 28.41
N LEU A 436 12.92 6.23 28.39
CA LEU A 436 13.74 6.51 27.22
C LEU A 436 13.99 5.21 26.45
N LEU A 437 13.55 5.18 25.20
CA LEU A 437 13.77 4.05 24.29
C LEU A 437 14.70 4.47 23.15
N GLN A 438 15.84 3.79 23.05
CA GLN A 438 16.86 4.03 22.04
C GLN A 438 16.78 2.98 20.92
N SER A 439 16.94 3.43 19.67
CA SER A 439 16.89 2.58 18.46
C SER A 439 15.63 1.70 18.37
N VAL A 440 14.46 2.30 18.62
CA VAL A 440 13.15 1.60 18.64
C VAL A 440 12.85 0.90 17.30
N GLY A 441 13.28 1.49 16.18
CA GLY A 441 12.98 0.99 14.85
C GLY A 441 11.63 1.52 14.34
N GLY A 442 10.90 0.72 13.56
CA GLY A 442 9.56 1.09 13.09
C GLY A 442 9.49 2.35 12.21
N GLY A 443 10.61 2.71 11.56
CA GLY A 443 10.70 3.92 10.71
C GLY A 443 11.14 5.19 11.44
N THR A 444 11.38 5.13 12.76
CA THR A 444 11.94 6.23 13.54
C THR A 444 13.45 6.10 13.68
N LYS A 445 14.19 7.21 13.49
CA LYS A 445 15.65 7.28 13.68
C LYS A 445 16.05 7.90 15.02
N ARG A 446 15.14 8.68 15.63
CA ARG A 446 15.36 9.45 16.86
C ARG A 446 15.05 8.62 18.11
N PRO A 447 15.63 8.94 19.28
CA PRO A 447 15.21 8.37 20.55
C PRO A 447 13.78 8.82 20.86
N VAL A 448 13.01 7.95 21.54
CA VAL A 448 11.62 8.25 21.91
C VAL A 448 11.47 8.20 23.43
N LEU A 449 10.93 9.28 23.99
CA LEU A 449 10.44 9.37 25.36
C LEU A 449 8.97 8.94 25.39
N ALA A 450 8.63 7.95 26.20
CA ALA A 450 7.27 7.44 26.32
C ALA A 450 6.80 7.42 27.78
N THR A 451 5.66 8.05 28.03
CA THR A 451 5.07 8.16 29.38
C THR A 451 4.22 6.94 29.68
N CYS A 452 4.47 6.25 30.80
CA CYS A 452 3.60 5.18 31.29
C CYS A 452 2.58 5.73 32.31
N CYS A 453 1.65 4.90 32.79
CA CYS A 453 0.68 5.31 33.81
C CYS A 453 1.31 5.73 35.15
N ARG A 454 2.54 5.27 35.44
CA ARG A 454 3.30 5.66 36.63
C ARG A 454 3.88 7.08 36.53
N GLY A 455 4.22 7.52 35.32
CA GLY A 455 4.76 8.85 35.07
C GLY A 455 3.68 9.93 34.98
N ALA A 456 4.06 11.17 35.24
CA ALA A 456 3.20 12.34 35.09
C ALA A 456 3.83 13.37 34.14
N VAL A 457 2.95 14.12 33.48
CA VAL A 457 3.30 15.21 32.57
C VAL A 457 2.76 16.50 33.16
N LEU A 458 3.65 17.41 33.51
CA LEU A 458 3.32 18.70 34.11
C LEU A 458 3.67 19.83 33.13
N LEU A 459 2.82 20.85 33.09
CA LEU A 459 3.03 22.05 32.28
C LEU A 459 3.91 23.03 33.05
N GLN A 460 4.97 23.55 32.43
CA GLN A 460 5.80 24.62 33.00
C GLN A 460 5.50 25.99 32.37
N SER A 461 5.19 26.02 31.08
CA SER A 461 4.81 27.24 30.38
C SER A 461 3.90 26.95 29.20
N PHE A 462 2.91 27.81 28.96
CA PHE A 462 2.05 27.75 27.77
C PHE A 462 2.78 28.26 26.52
N SER A 463 2.27 27.90 25.34
CA SER A 463 2.83 28.34 24.07
C SER A 463 2.32 29.71 23.65
N CYS A 464 3.22 30.50 23.08
CA CYS A 464 2.94 31.82 22.51
C CYS A 464 2.35 31.76 21.08
N GLN A 465 2.35 30.58 20.46
CA GLN A 465 1.94 30.38 19.07
C GLN A 465 0.45 30.06 18.98
N LYS A 466 -0.21 30.54 17.91
CA LYS A 466 -1.56 30.09 17.57
C LYS A 466 -1.51 28.63 17.09
N PRO A 467 -2.58 27.83 17.29
CA PRO A 467 -2.68 26.51 16.67
C PRO A 467 -2.45 26.61 15.16
N GLY A 468 -1.58 25.77 14.61
CA GLY A 468 -1.38 25.70 13.16
C GLY A 468 -2.71 25.41 12.46
N ASN A 469 -2.85 25.82 11.20
CA ASN A 469 -3.97 25.40 10.37
C ASN A 469 -3.88 23.89 10.19
N GLN A 470 -4.50 23.12 11.10
CA GLN A 470 -4.49 21.67 11.04
C GLN A 470 -5.13 21.26 9.71
N CYS A 471 -4.35 20.56 8.90
CA CYS A 471 -4.90 19.81 7.77
C CYS A 471 -5.98 18.88 8.34
N SER A 472 -7.16 18.85 7.72
CA SER A 472 -8.25 17.94 8.09
C SER A 472 -7.83 16.45 8.12
N HIS A 473 -6.69 16.14 7.51
CA HIS A 473 -5.99 14.86 7.51
C HIS A 473 -5.46 14.41 8.89
N GLN A 474 -5.05 15.33 9.77
CA GLN A 474 -4.35 15.01 11.03
C GLN A 474 -5.21 15.16 12.29
N ALA A 475 -6.50 15.51 12.14
CA ALA A 475 -7.34 15.91 13.27
C ALA A 475 -8.21 14.76 13.84
N HIS A 476 -8.43 13.71 13.06
CA HIS A 476 -9.36 12.61 13.36
C HIS A 476 -8.62 11.32 13.77
N GLY A 477 -9.31 10.43 14.50
CA GLY A 477 -8.82 9.06 14.75
C GLY A 477 -8.30 8.73 16.15
N ALA A 478 -8.41 9.64 17.12
CA ALA A 478 -7.88 9.41 18.47
C ALA A 478 -8.44 8.15 19.15
N SER A 479 -9.73 7.86 18.97
CA SER A 479 -10.36 6.66 19.52
C SER A 479 -9.82 5.36 18.92
N LEU A 480 -9.41 5.35 17.64
CA LEU A 480 -8.76 4.20 17.03
C LEU A 480 -7.34 3.99 17.60
N TYR A 481 -6.58 5.07 17.76
CA TYR A 481 -5.25 4.99 18.37
C TYR A 481 -5.30 4.53 19.83
N GLU A 482 -6.32 4.95 20.58
CA GLU A 482 -6.58 4.45 21.93
C GLU A 482 -6.93 2.96 21.94
N HIS A 483 -7.77 2.50 21.01
CA HIS A 483 -8.09 1.08 20.86
C HIS A 483 -6.84 0.21 20.64
N LEU A 484 -5.88 0.67 19.83
CA LEU A 484 -4.62 -0.03 19.59
C LEU A 484 -3.78 -0.27 20.87
N ILE A 485 -3.89 0.62 21.87
CA ILE A 485 -3.12 0.51 23.11
C ILE A 485 -3.92 -0.16 24.21
N TRP A 486 -5.19 0.20 24.38
CA TRP A 486 -6.00 -0.24 25.52
C TRP A 486 -6.71 -1.58 25.29
N GLU A 487 -6.98 -1.95 24.04
CA GLU A 487 -7.61 -3.23 23.71
C GLU A 487 -6.64 -4.21 23.06
N ARG A 488 -5.80 -3.74 22.13
CA ARG A 488 -4.77 -4.58 21.46
C ARG A 488 -3.42 -4.64 22.19
N HIS A 489 -3.20 -3.81 23.22
CA HIS A 489 -1.97 -3.75 24.02
C HIS A 489 -0.66 -3.73 23.21
N LEU A 490 -0.60 -2.95 22.14
CA LEU A 490 0.62 -2.86 21.33
C LEU A 490 1.79 -2.23 22.11
N GLY A 491 2.98 -2.82 21.98
CA GLY A 491 4.24 -2.22 22.44
C GLY A 491 4.66 -1.03 21.57
N LEU A 492 5.53 -0.15 22.09
CA LEU A 492 5.87 1.12 21.43
C LEU A 492 6.40 0.96 19.99
N PRO A 493 7.31 0.02 19.69
CA PRO A 493 7.80 -0.16 18.32
C PRO A 493 6.68 -0.46 17.30
N LEU A 494 5.74 -1.34 17.67
CA LEU A 494 4.60 -1.69 16.82
C LEU A 494 3.59 -0.55 16.73
N TYR A 495 3.38 0.19 17.81
CA TYR A 495 2.50 1.35 17.82
C TYR A 495 2.99 2.46 16.87
N LEU A 496 4.29 2.77 16.89
CA LEU A 496 4.91 3.75 15.99
C LEU A 496 4.78 3.32 14.53
N TRP A 497 5.00 2.03 14.24
CA TRP A 497 4.78 1.49 12.90
C TRP A 497 3.31 1.58 12.48
N ALA A 498 2.37 1.19 13.34
CA ALA A 498 0.95 1.22 13.05
C ALA A 498 0.44 2.65 12.80
N ALA A 499 0.90 3.63 13.58
CA ALA A 499 0.54 5.03 13.39
C ALA A 499 1.05 5.58 12.05
N LYS A 500 2.30 5.26 11.70
CA LYS A 500 2.87 5.61 10.40
C LYS A 500 2.13 4.91 9.24
N ALA A 501 1.81 3.63 9.39
CA ALA A 501 1.09 2.87 8.37
C ALA A 501 -0.33 3.42 8.16
N LEU A 502 -1.05 3.78 9.22
CA LEU A 502 -2.37 4.42 9.10
C LEU A 502 -2.29 5.76 8.37
N GLU A 503 -1.24 6.54 8.59
CA GLU A 503 -1.00 7.79 7.86
C GLU A 503 -0.70 7.55 6.38
N GLU A 504 0.16 6.57 6.06
CA GLU A 504 0.44 6.15 4.67
C GLU A 504 -0.85 5.68 3.96
N LEU A 505 -1.70 4.92 4.65
CA LEU A 505 -2.99 4.45 4.14
C LEU A 505 -3.99 5.61 3.94
N ALA A 506 -4.05 6.55 4.89
CA ALA A 506 -4.85 7.75 4.75
C ALA A 506 -4.41 8.57 3.53
N CYS A 507 -3.10 8.67 3.28
CA CYS A 507 -2.55 9.30 2.07
C CYS A 507 -2.81 8.53 0.76
N LYS A 508 -3.38 7.32 0.80
CA LYS A 508 -3.79 6.58 -0.40
C LYS A 508 -5.29 6.66 -0.65
N LEU A 509 -6.08 6.57 0.42
CA LEU A 509 -7.53 6.39 0.35
C LEU A 509 -8.31 7.69 0.61
N CYS A 510 -7.79 8.58 1.47
CA CYS A 510 -8.50 9.77 1.91
C CYS A 510 -7.92 11.04 1.24
N PRO A 511 -8.77 12.00 0.83
CA PRO A 511 -10.20 12.12 1.14
C PRO A 511 -11.15 11.59 0.05
N HIS A 512 -10.63 11.18 -1.11
CA HIS A 512 -11.43 10.97 -2.32
C HIS A 512 -12.15 9.62 -2.37
N MET A 513 -11.53 8.56 -1.83
CA MET A 513 -12.15 7.24 -1.79
C MET A 513 -12.95 7.05 -0.49
N LEU A 514 -12.42 7.58 0.60
CA LEU A 514 -13.01 7.54 1.93
C LEU A 514 -12.81 8.86 2.66
N ARG A 515 -13.73 9.21 3.56
CA ARG A 515 -13.53 10.34 4.48
C ARG A 515 -12.60 9.91 5.62
N HIS A 516 -11.74 10.81 6.09
CA HIS A 516 -10.79 10.54 7.18
C HIS A 516 -11.47 10.00 8.45
N TYR A 517 -12.64 10.55 8.81
CA TYR A 517 -13.37 10.12 10.00
C TYR A 517 -13.91 8.68 9.88
N GLN A 518 -14.29 8.23 8.68
CA GLN A 518 -14.77 6.86 8.44
C GLN A 518 -13.63 5.86 8.49
N PHE A 519 -12.49 6.23 7.91
CA PHE A 519 -11.31 5.38 7.89
C PHE A 519 -10.72 5.16 9.29
N LEU A 520 -10.65 6.22 10.09
CA LEU A 520 -10.05 6.23 11.43
C LEU A 520 -11.11 6.10 12.55
N GLN A 521 -12.31 5.59 12.26
CA GLN A 521 -13.34 5.39 13.27
C GLN A 521 -12.95 4.26 14.23
N HIS A 522 -13.42 4.32 15.48
CA HIS A 522 -13.31 3.20 16.42
C HIS A 522 -14.14 1.99 15.93
N SER A 523 -13.70 0.78 16.26
CA SER A 523 -14.49 -0.43 16.01
C SER A 523 -15.63 -0.52 17.01
N SER A 524 -16.87 -0.59 16.53
CA SER A 524 -18.04 -0.93 17.34
C SER A 524 -18.57 -2.33 16.99
N PRO A 525 -19.24 -3.03 17.92
CA PRO A 525 -19.87 -4.31 17.64
C PRO A 525 -20.83 -4.16 16.44
N GLY A 526 -20.54 -4.82 15.33
CA GLY A 526 -21.33 -4.74 14.09
C GLY A 526 -20.79 -3.81 12.99
N SER A 527 -19.83 -2.92 13.28
CA SER A 527 -19.16 -2.08 12.27
C SER A 527 -17.65 -1.96 12.56
N PRO A 528 -16.84 -2.88 12.01
CA PRO A 528 -15.40 -2.86 12.24
C PRO A 528 -14.74 -1.64 11.56
N SER A 529 -13.71 -1.10 12.21
CA SER A 529 -12.91 -0.01 11.66
C SER A 529 -12.11 -0.51 10.47
N LEU A 530 -12.28 0.13 9.31
CA LEU A 530 -11.57 -0.25 8.08
C LEU A 530 -10.05 -0.07 8.23
N GLY A 531 -9.60 0.98 8.92
CA GLY A 531 -8.18 1.20 9.20
C GLY A 531 -7.58 0.06 10.02
N LEU A 532 -8.30 -0.43 11.03
CA LEU A 532 -7.85 -1.57 11.82
C LEU A 532 -7.85 -2.87 11.02
N GLN A 533 -8.88 -3.12 10.21
CA GLN A 533 -8.98 -4.33 9.38
C GLN A 533 -7.84 -4.43 8.36
N LEU A 534 -7.36 -3.31 7.81
CA LEU A 534 -6.22 -3.30 6.89
C LEU A 534 -4.89 -3.62 7.58
N LEU A 535 -4.76 -3.32 8.88
CA LEU A 535 -3.56 -3.62 9.66
C LEU A 535 -3.63 -4.98 10.37
N ALA A 536 -4.83 -5.53 10.61
CA ALA A 536 -5.05 -6.75 11.36
C ALA A 536 -4.20 -7.94 10.89
N PRO A 537 -4.07 -8.26 9.58
CA PRO A 537 -3.24 -9.38 9.14
C PRO A 537 -1.78 -9.30 9.60
N THR A 538 -1.22 -8.09 9.68
CA THR A 538 0.16 -7.89 10.16
C THR A 538 0.22 -7.85 11.70
N LEU A 539 -0.76 -7.21 12.33
CA LEU A 539 -0.79 -7.08 13.79
C LEU A 539 -1.06 -8.41 14.50
N ASP A 540 -1.96 -9.25 13.96
CA ASP A 540 -2.33 -10.53 14.57
C ASP A 540 -1.15 -11.52 14.56
N VAL A 541 -0.22 -11.41 13.60
CA VAL A 541 1.01 -12.21 13.53
C VAL A 541 2.08 -11.70 14.51
N LEU A 542 2.25 -10.38 14.62
CA LEU A 542 3.31 -9.77 15.43
C LEU A 542 2.93 -9.58 16.91
N ALA A 543 1.64 -9.38 17.19
CA ALA A 543 1.09 -9.14 18.52
C ALA A 543 -0.32 -9.76 18.60
N PRO A 544 -0.43 -11.07 18.87
CA PRO A 544 -1.72 -11.73 18.99
C PRO A 544 -2.54 -11.11 20.13
N PRO A 545 -3.88 -11.05 19.98
CA PRO A 545 -4.74 -10.40 20.96
C PRO A 545 -4.56 -11.05 22.35
N PRO A 546 -4.30 -10.23 23.39
CA PRO A 546 -3.97 -10.72 24.71
C PRO A 546 -5.18 -11.34 25.40
N SER A 547 -4.97 -12.44 26.12
CA SER A 547 -6.02 -13.15 26.88
C SER A 547 -6.45 -12.43 28.17
N THR A 548 -5.68 -11.44 28.62
CA THR A 548 -5.96 -10.68 29.85
C THR A 548 -5.78 -9.18 29.65
N GLY A 549 -6.68 -8.39 30.25
CA GLY A 549 -6.65 -6.92 30.23
C GLY A 549 -5.43 -6.32 30.94
N ARG A 550 -4.96 -5.15 30.48
CA ARG A 550 -3.90 -4.36 31.11
C ARG A 550 -4.25 -4.01 32.56
N LYS A 551 -3.41 -4.44 33.52
CA LYS A 551 -3.64 -4.22 34.96
C LYS A 551 -2.99 -2.91 35.43
N VAL A 552 -3.66 -1.78 35.20
CA VAL A 552 -3.12 -0.43 35.49
C VAL A 552 -2.62 -0.26 36.94
N PHE A 553 -3.34 -0.82 37.94
CA PHE A 553 -2.91 -0.73 39.33
C PHE A 553 -1.55 -1.39 39.60
N SER A 554 -1.26 -2.54 38.98
CA SER A 554 0.05 -3.17 39.13
C SER A 554 1.14 -2.37 38.43
N GLU A 555 0.86 -1.71 37.30
CA GLU A 555 1.87 -0.88 36.61
C GLU A 555 2.33 0.34 37.42
N ILE A 556 1.53 0.80 38.40
CA ILE A 556 1.88 1.96 39.21
C ILE A 556 2.47 1.53 40.58
N LEU A 557 1.95 0.45 41.16
CA LEU A 557 2.22 0.07 42.56
C LEU A 557 3.29 -1.01 42.75
N THR A 558 3.58 -1.87 41.77
CA THR A 558 4.61 -2.91 41.93
C THR A 558 6.00 -2.36 41.68
N GLU A 559 7.01 -2.78 42.45
CA GLU A 559 8.40 -2.41 42.25
C GLU A 559 9.25 -3.68 41.99
N PRO A 560 10.01 -3.76 40.88
CA PRO A 560 10.03 -2.82 39.75
C PRO A 560 8.67 -2.78 39.03
N HIS A 561 8.29 -1.63 38.47
CA HIS A 561 6.99 -1.55 37.79
C HIS A 561 7.02 -2.24 36.44
N HIS A 562 5.97 -3.02 36.15
CA HIS A 562 5.83 -3.75 34.91
C HIS A 562 4.88 -2.99 33.98
N CYS A 563 5.42 -2.32 32.96
CA CYS A 563 4.63 -1.65 31.93
C CYS A 563 5.04 -2.12 30.52
N PRO A 564 4.20 -1.91 29.49
CA PRO A 564 4.51 -2.29 28.10
C PRO A 564 5.75 -1.59 27.50
N LEU A 565 6.29 -0.58 28.19
CA LEU A 565 7.45 0.19 27.76
C LEU A 565 8.75 -0.28 28.40
N GLN A 566 8.69 -1.11 29.45
CA GLN A 566 9.88 -1.53 30.20
C GLN A 566 10.81 -2.39 29.35
N LYS A 567 10.25 -3.38 28.65
CA LYS A 567 10.97 -4.25 27.72
C LYS A 567 10.47 -4.03 26.30
N TYR A 568 11.39 -3.92 25.34
CA TYR A 568 11.03 -3.76 23.94
C TYR A 568 12.02 -4.46 23.01
N ALA A 569 11.49 -5.00 21.92
CA ALA A 569 12.30 -5.52 20.82
C ALA A 569 12.42 -4.46 19.72
N ARG A 570 13.62 -4.32 19.14
CA ARG A 570 13.81 -3.44 17.98
C ARG A 570 13.05 -3.99 16.78
N LEU A 571 12.08 -3.23 16.28
CA LEU A 571 11.26 -3.64 15.14
C LEU A 571 11.90 -3.18 13.82
N GLN A 572 12.28 -4.13 12.96
CA GLN A 572 12.46 -3.82 11.53
C GLN A 572 11.07 -3.62 10.91
N THR A 573 10.90 -2.55 10.13
CA THR A 573 9.61 -2.23 9.51
C THR A 573 9.11 -3.41 8.68
N PRO A 574 8.03 -4.10 9.09
CA PRO A 574 7.62 -5.37 8.46
C PRO A 574 7.14 -5.13 7.03
N TYR A 575 6.28 -4.11 6.88
CA TYR A 575 5.69 -3.73 5.61
C TYR A 575 5.60 -2.21 5.48
N CYS A 576 5.60 -1.71 4.24
CA CYS A 576 5.16 -0.35 3.92
C CYS A 576 4.05 -0.35 2.87
N PHE A 577 3.26 0.72 2.82
CA PHE A 577 2.11 0.85 1.93
C PHE A 577 2.37 1.97 0.90
N PRO A 578 3.18 1.72 -0.15
CA PRO A 578 3.50 2.74 -1.14
C PRO A 578 2.27 3.14 -1.95
N THR A 579 2.23 4.39 -2.43
CA THR A 579 1.20 4.81 -3.39
C THR A 579 1.38 4.07 -4.72
N LEU A 580 0.28 3.81 -5.46
CA LEU A 580 0.36 3.08 -6.72
C LEU A 580 1.22 3.81 -7.77
N ALA A 581 1.23 5.14 -7.76
CA ALA A 581 2.12 5.94 -8.61
C ALA A 581 3.60 5.71 -8.26
N SER A 582 3.95 5.78 -6.97
CA SER A 582 5.34 5.57 -6.52
C SER A 582 5.85 4.16 -6.83
N LEU A 583 5.00 3.14 -6.65
CA LEU A 583 5.30 1.76 -6.98
C LEU A 583 5.59 1.59 -8.48
N ARG A 584 4.77 2.22 -9.33
CA ARG A 584 4.96 2.18 -10.78
C ARG A 584 6.26 2.87 -11.21
N GLU A 585 6.54 4.06 -10.71
CA GLU A 585 7.75 4.82 -11.06
C GLU A 585 9.02 4.08 -10.63
N GLU A 586 9.04 3.51 -9.42
CA GLU A 586 10.18 2.72 -8.93
C GLU A 586 10.38 1.44 -9.75
N ALA A 587 9.29 0.78 -10.15
CA ALA A 587 9.37 -0.39 -11.03
C ALA A 587 9.93 -0.03 -12.42
N GLU A 588 9.48 1.06 -13.04
CA GLU A 588 10.02 1.54 -14.31
C GLU A 588 11.50 1.90 -14.18
N ARG A 589 11.90 2.56 -13.08
CA ARG A 589 13.30 2.90 -12.79
C ARG A 589 14.18 1.66 -12.68
N ARG A 590 13.79 0.67 -11.88
CA ARG A 590 14.52 -0.60 -11.72
C ARG A 590 14.57 -1.41 -13.01
N ALA A 591 13.52 -1.35 -13.83
CA ALA A 591 13.45 -2.05 -15.11
C ALA A 591 14.51 -1.57 -16.11
N TRP A 592 14.75 -0.25 -16.15
CA TRP A 592 15.76 0.33 -17.01
C TRP A 592 17.16 0.28 -16.40
N ALA A 593 17.28 0.32 -15.06
CA ALA A 593 18.56 0.11 -14.38
C ALA A 593 19.10 -1.32 -14.59
N SER A 594 18.22 -2.33 -14.66
CA SER A 594 18.59 -3.72 -14.97
C SER A 594 18.64 -4.06 -16.46
N PHE A 595 18.41 -3.08 -17.35
CA PHE A 595 18.43 -3.33 -18.78
C PHE A 595 19.87 -3.28 -19.31
N GLU A 596 20.49 -4.46 -19.43
CA GLU A 596 21.81 -4.62 -20.02
C GLU A 596 21.72 -5.47 -21.31
N PRO A 597 21.87 -4.87 -22.51
CA PRO A 597 21.78 -5.58 -23.78
C PRO A 597 22.76 -6.76 -23.90
N LYS A 598 23.96 -6.65 -23.32
CA LYS A 598 24.99 -7.71 -23.32
C LYS A 598 24.61 -8.90 -22.44
N ALA A 599 23.82 -8.70 -21.38
CA ALA A 599 23.37 -9.78 -20.51
C ALA A 599 22.18 -10.54 -21.13
N LEU A 600 21.34 -9.84 -21.90
CA LEU A 600 20.19 -10.44 -22.60
C LEU A 600 20.59 -11.34 -23.78
N LEU A 601 21.74 -11.06 -24.41
CA LEU A 601 22.27 -11.84 -25.52
C LEU A 601 23.70 -12.29 -25.18
N PRO A 602 23.93 -13.57 -24.85
CA PRO A 602 25.26 -14.03 -24.49
C PRO A 602 26.24 -13.82 -25.65
N LEU A 603 27.45 -13.36 -25.32
CA LEU A 603 28.50 -13.01 -26.27
C LEU A 603 28.77 -14.07 -27.37
N PRO A 604 28.88 -15.39 -27.06
CA PRO A 604 29.19 -16.40 -28.09
C PRO A 604 28.09 -16.55 -29.14
N GLU A 605 26.83 -16.27 -28.80
CA GLU A 605 25.75 -16.29 -29.78
C GLU A 605 25.64 -14.94 -30.50
N ALA A 606 25.71 -13.84 -29.76
CA ALA A 606 25.57 -12.48 -30.27
C ALA A 606 26.62 -12.13 -31.33
N ALA A 607 27.83 -12.67 -31.22
CA ALA A 607 28.96 -12.38 -32.12
C ALA A 607 28.69 -12.68 -33.60
N HIS A 608 27.76 -13.62 -33.84
CA HIS A 608 27.44 -14.12 -35.17
C HIS A 608 26.12 -13.58 -35.74
N LEU A 609 25.37 -12.79 -34.96
CA LEU A 609 24.08 -12.25 -35.38
C LEU A 609 24.25 -11.02 -36.26
N THR A 610 23.40 -10.91 -37.27
CA THR A 610 23.29 -9.68 -38.07
C THR A 610 22.61 -8.58 -37.26
N SER A 611 22.79 -7.32 -37.68
CA SER A 611 22.13 -6.16 -37.04
C SER A 611 20.62 -6.34 -36.94
N CYS A 612 19.97 -6.87 -37.99
CA CYS A 612 18.53 -7.09 -37.95
C CYS A 612 18.12 -8.17 -36.94
N GLN A 613 18.85 -9.29 -36.85
CA GLN A 613 18.56 -10.38 -35.90
C GLN A 613 18.82 -9.93 -34.46
N LEU A 614 19.93 -9.22 -34.24
CA LEU A 614 20.34 -8.72 -32.94
C LEU A 614 19.32 -7.72 -32.38
N ASN A 615 18.94 -6.70 -33.15
CA ASN A 615 17.93 -5.73 -32.71
C ASN A 615 16.55 -6.36 -32.54
N HIS A 616 16.19 -7.35 -33.35
CA HIS A 616 14.93 -8.07 -33.24
C HIS A 616 14.80 -8.85 -31.93
N ARG A 617 15.88 -9.47 -31.45
CA ARG A 617 15.89 -10.18 -30.15
C ARG A 617 15.90 -9.23 -28.95
N LEU A 618 16.45 -8.02 -29.09
CA LEU A 618 16.43 -6.99 -28.03
C LEU A 618 15.10 -6.21 -27.96
N ALA A 619 14.25 -6.34 -28.98
CA ALA A 619 13.06 -5.49 -29.14
C ALA A 619 12.04 -5.64 -28.00
N TRP A 620 11.92 -6.84 -27.43
CA TRP A 620 11.03 -7.12 -26.31
C TRP A 620 11.77 -7.93 -25.25
N SER A 621 11.64 -7.52 -24.00
CA SER A 621 12.05 -8.30 -22.84
C SER A 621 11.11 -8.00 -21.68
N TRP A 622 11.20 -8.75 -20.60
CA TRP A 622 10.37 -8.55 -19.42
C TRP A 622 11.18 -8.82 -18.16
N LEU A 623 10.66 -8.35 -17.02
CA LEU A 623 11.12 -8.73 -15.71
C LEU A 623 9.95 -8.78 -14.73
N CYS A 624 10.14 -9.55 -13.66
CA CYS A 624 9.18 -9.69 -12.58
C CYS A 624 9.84 -9.24 -11.28
N LEU A 625 9.25 -8.26 -10.58
CA LEU A 625 9.68 -7.85 -9.25
C LEU A 625 8.73 -8.43 -8.21
N LEU A 626 9.29 -9.16 -7.25
CA LEU A 626 8.58 -9.67 -6.09
C LEU A 626 8.59 -8.64 -4.94
N PRO A 627 7.67 -8.74 -3.97
CA PRO A 627 7.58 -7.80 -2.85
C PRO A 627 8.85 -7.80 -1.99
N SER A 628 9.54 -8.95 -1.92
CA SER A 628 10.84 -9.16 -1.26
C SER A 628 12.00 -8.42 -1.93
N ALA A 629 11.85 -7.96 -3.18
CA ALA A 629 12.85 -7.11 -3.82
C ALA A 629 12.89 -5.70 -3.21
N PHE A 630 11.89 -5.32 -2.41
CA PHE A 630 11.79 -4.03 -1.75
C PHE A 630 12.15 -4.16 -0.26
N HIS A 631 12.89 -3.17 0.26
CA HIS A 631 13.29 -3.10 1.65
C HIS A 631 12.82 -1.75 2.22
N PRO A 632 11.75 -1.72 3.05
CA PRO A 632 10.94 -2.84 3.53
C PRO A 632 10.03 -3.46 2.44
N ALA A 633 9.51 -4.65 2.72
CA ALA A 633 8.56 -5.33 1.83
C ALA A 633 7.32 -4.46 1.62
N GLN A 634 6.88 -4.38 0.37
CA GLN A 634 5.76 -3.50 0.00
C GLN A 634 4.45 -4.30 -0.07
N VAL A 635 3.36 -3.73 0.42
CA VAL A 635 2.02 -4.32 0.32
C VAL A 635 1.22 -3.58 -0.75
N LEU A 636 0.67 -4.32 -1.70
CA LEU A 636 -0.17 -3.77 -2.74
C LEU A 636 -1.57 -3.50 -2.18
N LEU A 637 -2.02 -2.25 -2.29
CA LEU A 637 -3.34 -1.84 -1.83
C LEU A 637 -3.94 -0.83 -2.81
N GLY A 638 -5.19 -1.07 -3.20
CA GLY A 638 -6.00 -0.13 -3.96
C GLY A 638 -7.45 -0.61 -4.08
N VAL A 639 -8.31 0.24 -4.63
CA VAL A 639 -9.70 -0.13 -4.95
C VAL A 639 -9.74 -0.75 -6.34
N LEU A 640 -10.41 -1.90 -6.45
CA LEU A 640 -10.57 -2.58 -7.73
C LEU A 640 -11.60 -1.84 -8.60
N VAL A 641 -11.17 -1.39 -9.77
CA VAL A 641 -11.99 -0.67 -10.73
C VAL A 641 -11.87 -1.33 -12.10
N ALA A 642 -13.02 -1.55 -12.74
CA ALA A 642 -13.07 -1.98 -14.13
C ALA A 642 -13.08 -0.78 -15.08
N SER A 643 -12.12 -0.71 -16.00
CA SER A 643 -12.05 0.40 -16.95
C SER A 643 -13.20 0.34 -17.96
N SER A 644 -14.11 1.31 -17.91
CA SER A 644 -15.18 1.48 -18.90
C SER A 644 -14.66 1.77 -20.32
N HIS A 645 -13.50 2.44 -20.46
CA HIS A 645 -12.93 2.78 -21.76
C HIS A 645 -12.09 1.68 -22.41
N LYS A 646 -11.45 0.81 -21.62
CA LYS A 646 -10.44 -0.14 -22.11
C LYS A 646 -10.71 -1.60 -21.72
N GLY A 647 -11.66 -1.87 -20.84
CA GLY A 647 -12.12 -3.23 -20.49
C GLY A 647 -11.19 -4.07 -19.62
N TYR A 648 -10.05 -3.53 -19.17
CA TYR A 648 -9.17 -4.23 -18.22
C TYR A 648 -9.36 -3.74 -16.78
N LEU A 649 -8.96 -4.57 -15.84
CA LEU A 649 -9.02 -4.30 -14.40
C LEU A 649 -7.83 -3.49 -13.93
N GLN A 650 -8.07 -2.57 -13.01
CA GLN A 650 -7.05 -1.73 -12.41
C GLN A 650 -7.29 -1.62 -10.90
N LEU A 651 -6.20 -1.58 -10.15
CA LEU A 651 -6.23 -1.03 -8.80
C LEU A 651 -6.06 0.48 -8.89
N ARG A 652 -6.86 1.22 -8.12
CA ARG A 652 -6.83 2.67 -8.09
C ARG A 652 -6.69 3.18 -6.66
N ASP A 653 -5.87 4.21 -6.50
CA ASP A 653 -5.80 5.03 -5.30
C ASP A 653 -5.91 6.51 -5.72
N GLN A 654 -5.69 7.45 -4.80
CA GLN A 654 -5.74 8.87 -5.14
C GLN A 654 -4.55 9.35 -5.99
N SER A 655 -3.44 8.61 -5.98
CA SER A 655 -2.23 8.97 -6.73
C SER A 655 -2.32 8.56 -8.21
N GLY A 656 -2.96 7.43 -8.49
CA GLY A 656 -3.04 6.89 -9.84
C GLY A 656 -3.71 5.53 -9.90
N SER A 657 -3.44 4.81 -10.99
CA SER A 657 -3.93 3.46 -11.19
C SER A 657 -2.86 2.53 -11.75
N LEU A 658 -2.95 1.27 -11.34
CA LEU A 658 -2.08 0.19 -11.78
C LEU A 658 -2.93 -0.91 -12.43
N PRO A 659 -2.71 -1.26 -13.70
CA PRO A 659 -3.38 -2.41 -14.31
C PRO A 659 -3.07 -3.68 -13.52
N CYS A 660 -4.06 -4.56 -13.41
CA CYS A 660 -3.93 -5.79 -12.65
C CYS A 660 -4.59 -6.96 -13.37
N LEU A 661 -3.98 -8.14 -13.24
CA LEU A 661 -4.47 -9.42 -13.73
C LEU A 661 -4.69 -10.32 -12.51
N LEU A 662 -5.93 -10.74 -12.31
CA LEU A 662 -6.34 -11.51 -11.12
C LEU A 662 -6.75 -12.91 -11.53
N LEU A 663 -6.35 -13.89 -10.72
CA LEU A 663 -6.86 -15.27 -10.76
C LEU A 663 -7.59 -15.55 -9.45
N ALA A 664 -8.74 -16.21 -9.50
CA ALA A 664 -9.46 -16.59 -8.29
C ALA A 664 -8.66 -17.65 -7.53
N GLU A 665 -8.33 -18.73 -8.23
CA GLU A 665 -7.42 -19.81 -7.81
C GLU A 665 -6.59 -20.24 -9.02
N ASN A 666 -5.62 -21.14 -8.82
CA ASN A 666 -4.87 -21.71 -9.94
C ASN A 666 -5.86 -22.33 -10.95
N GLN A 667 -5.72 -21.95 -12.23
CA GLN A 667 -6.60 -22.35 -13.35
C GLN A 667 -8.02 -21.73 -13.35
N GLN A 668 -8.43 -21.01 -12.30
CA GLN A 668 -9.74 -20.35 -12.24
C GLN A 668 -9.63 -18.82 -12.45
N PRO A 669 -10.33 -18.25 -13.44
CA PRO A 669 -10.32 -16.81 -13.68
C PRO A 669 -11.21 -16.06 -12.67
N LEU A 670 -11.08 -14.73 -12.62
CA LEU A 670 -11.96 -13.89 -11.81
C LEU A 670 -13.36 -13.79 -12.43
N MET A 671 -14.35 -14.32 -11.71
CA MET A 671 -15.73 -14.41 -12.18
C MET A 671 -16.66 -13.34 -11.60
N ASP A 672 -16.35 -12.85 -10.41
CA ASP A 672 -17.29 -12.13 -9.56
C ASP A 672 -17.26 -10.60 -9.81
N PRO A 673 -18.32 -10.01 -10.40
CA PRO A 673 -18.36 -8.59 -10.68
C PRO A 673 -18.67 -7.73 -9.44
N GLN A 674 -19.12 -8.33 -8.32
CA GLN A 674 -19.41 -7.60 -7.08
C GLN A 674 -18.16 -7.03 -6.42
N LEU A 675 -16.97 -7.50 -6.82
CA LEU A 675 -15.69 -7.00 -6.33
C LEU A 675 -15.34 -5.58 -6.83
N ILE A 676 -16.06 -5.07 -7.85
CA ILE A 676 -15.85 -3.71 -8.34
C ILE A 676 -16.20 -2.72 -7.23
N GLY A 677 -15.24 -1.86 -6.87
CA GLY A 677 -15.38 -0.89 -5.79
C GLY A 677 -14.94 -1.39 -4.42
N CYS A 678 -14.49 -2.65 -4.29
CA CYS A 678 -13.88 -3.16 -3.08
C CYS A 678 -12.40 -2.76 -2.96
N LEU A 679 -11.92 -2.64 -1.72
CA LEU A 679 -10.51 -2.53 -1.40
C LEU A 679 -9.87 -3.92 -1.45
N VAL A 680 -8.73 -4.01 -2.14
CA VAL A 680 -7.96 -5.24 -2.29
C VAL A 680 -6.57 -5.01 -1.70
N ARG A 681 -6.24 -5.76 -0.65
CA ARG A 681 -4.93 -5.76 0.03
C ARG A 681 -4.22 -7.07 -0.28
N VAL A 682 -3.01 -7.00 -0.84
CA VAL A 682 -2.25 -8.16 -1.28
C VAL A 682 -0.79 -8.07 -0.82
N GLU A 683 -0.34 -9.08 -0.08
CA GLU A 683 1.07 -9.19 0.35
C GLU A 683 1.93 -9.93 -0.67
N LYS A 684 1.37 -10.96 -1.32
CA LYS A 684 2.05 -11.74 -2.37
C LYS A 684 1.55 -11.32 -3.75
N PHE A 685 2.37 -10.58 -4.49
CA PHE A 685 2.06 -10.17 -5.85
C PHE A 685 3.31 -10.14 -6.71
N GLN A 686 3.13 -10.31 -8.00
CA GLN A 686 4.17 -10.16 -9.01
C GLN A 686 3.98 -8.82 -9.73
N LEU A 687 4.99 -7.97 -9.70
CA LEU A 687 4.98 -6.73 -10.48
C LEU A 687 5.73 -6.94 -11.78
N VAL A 688 4.99 -7.06 -12.87
CA VAL A 688 5.54 -7.35 -14.20
C VAL A 688 5.82 -6.06 -14.95
N ILE A 689 7.01 -5.97 -15.52
CA ILE A 689 7.42 -4.88 -16.40
C ILE A 689 7.84 -5.45 -17.76
N GLU A 690 7.03 -5.19 -18.79
CA GLU A 690 7.40 -5.47 -20.18
C GLU A 690 8.17 -4.28 -20.76
N ARG A 691 9.39 -4.52 -21.24
CA ARG A 691 10.27 -3.55 -21.89
C ARG A 691 10.13 -3.69 -23.40
N ASN A 692 9.72 -2.61 -24.05
CA ASN A 692 9.72 -2.50 -25.51
C ASN A 692 10.79 -1.50 -25.93
N VAL A 693 11.79 -1.98 -26.68
CA VAL A 693 12.98 -1.23 -27.06
C VAL A 693 13.06 -1.17 -28.57
N ARG A 694 13.20 0.03 -29.12
CA ARG A 694 13.52 0.23 -30.54
C ARG A 694 14.98 0.65 -30.63
N SER A 695 15.83 -0.29 -30.99
CA SER A 695 17.28 -0.08 -31.14
C SER A 695 17.74 -0.22 -32.59
N ALA A 696 18.95 0.25 -32.87
CA ALA A 696 19.61 0.16 -34.17
C ALA A 696 21.11 -0.16 -34.02
N PHE A 697 21.44 -1.13 -33.16
CA PHE A 697 22.81 -1.60 -32.97
C PHE A 697 23.37 -2.19 -34.27
N PRO A 698 24.56 -1.76 -34.74
CA PRO A 698 25.14 -2.28 -35.98
C PRO A 698 25.77 -3.67 -35.79
N SER A 699 26.39 -3.96 -34.64
CA SER A 699 26.92 -5.27 -34.30
C SER A 699 26.88 -5.52 -32.78
N TRP A 700 27.46 -6.64 -32.34
CA TRP A 700 27.58 -7.00 -30.93
C TRP A 700 28.57 -6.12 -30.15
N LYS A 701 29.53 -5.47 -30.85
CA LYS A 701 30.57 -4.65 -30.21
C LYS A 701 29.98 -3.41 -29.53
N GLU A 702 28.98 -2.82 -30.17
CA GLU A 702 28.33 -1.58 -29.75
C GLU A 702 27.21 -1.81 -28.71
N LEU A 703 27.01 -3.04 -28.22
CA LEU A 703 25.96 -3.36 -27.24
C LEU A 703 26.10 -2.63 -25.89
N SER A 704 27.27 -2.05 -25.59
CA SER A 704 27.48 -1.20 -24.40
C SER A 704 27.15 0.28 -24.63
N GLU A 705 26.94 0.70 -25.87
CA GLU A 705 26.73 2.10 -26.22
C GLU A 705 25.23 2.42 -26.20
N ALA A 706 24.83 3.37 -25.37
CA ALA A 706 23.42 3.72 -25.21
C ALA A 706 22.83 4.46 -26.43
N ASP A 707 23.68 5.04 -27.27
CA ASP A 707 23.29 5.93 -28.38
C ASP A 707 22.46 5.23 -29.47
N PHE A 708 22.54 3.89 -29.55
CA PHE A 708 21.78 3.11 -30.53
C PHE A 708 20.33 2.82 -30.12
N ILE A 709 19.91 3.21 -28.91
CA ILE A 709 18.54 3.04 -28.43
C ILE A 709 17.70 4.28 -28.78
N ARG A 710 16.80 4.14 -29.77
CA ARG A 710 15.97 5.26 -30.26
C ARG A 710 14.74 5.50 -29.41
N LYS A 711 14.13 4.44 -28.88
CA LYS A 711 12.90 4.51 -28.08
C LYS A 711 12.87 3.41 -27.04
N ARG A 712 12.45 3.77 -25.83
CA ARG A 712 12.18 2.83 -24.74
C ARG A 712 10.78 3.08 -24.19
N GLN A 713 10.01 2.02 -24.00
CA GLN A 713 8.69 2.07 -23.38
C GLN A 713 8.53 0.89 -22.44
N ALA A 714 8.02 1.15 -21.24
CA ALA A 714 7.71 0.12 -20.25
C ALA A 714 6.20 0.00 -20.08
N ARG A 715 5.72 -1.22 -19.90
CA ARG A 715 4.34 -1.51 -19.50
C ARG A 715 4.37 -2.22 -18.16
N VAL A 716 3.88 -1.56 -17.12
CA VAL A 716 3.85 -2.06 -15.74
C VAL A 716 2.44 -2.49 -15.37
N TYR A 717 2.31 -3.68 -14.78
CA TYR A 717 1.05 -4.21 -14.25
C TYR A 717 1.31 -5.26 -13.17
N ALA A 718 0.33 -5.48 -12.29
CA ALA A 718 0.41 -6.45 -11.20
C ALA A 718 -0.29 -7.77 -11.54
N GLN A 719 0.22 -8.90 -11.05
CA GLN A 719 -0.40 -10.22 -11.11
C GLN A 719 -0.49 -10.81 -9.70
N PHE A 720 -1.65 -11.31 -9.30
CA PHE A 720 -1.82 -11.97 -8.00
C PHE A 720 -3.07 -12.87 -7.97
N SER A 721 -3.13 -13.77 -7.00
CA SER A 721 -4.31 -14.60 -6.73
C SER A 721 -5.20 -13.97 -5.65
N LEU A 722 -6.51 -14.17 -5.74
CA LEU A 722 -7.46 -13.69 -4.74
C LEU A 722 -7.37 -14.45 -3.41
N THR A 723 -6.88 -15.69 -3.40
CA THR A 723 -6.67 -16.46 -2.15
C THR A 723 -5.60 -15.87 -1.25
N ASP A 724 -4.60 -15.20 -1.85
CA ASP A 724 -3.56 -14.45 -1.13
C ASP A 724 -3.96 -12.98 -0.84
N ALA A 725 -5.20 -12.59 -1.14
CA ALA A 725 -5.71 -11.22 -1.01
C ALA A 725 -6.79 -11.09 0.08
N LEU A 726 -6.76 -9.99 0.81
CA LEU A 726 -7.85 -9.57 1.68
C LEU A 726 -8.72 -8.55 0.94
N ILE A 727 -10.00 -8.88 0.76
CA ILE A 727 -11.00 -8.03 0.10
C ILE A 727 -11.91 -7.41 1.15
N LEU A 728 -12.03 -6.09 1.15
CA LEU A 728 -12.90 -5.35 2.07
C LEU A 728 -13.86 -4.45 1.28
N PRO A 729 -15.18 -4.49 1.54
CA PRO A 729 -16.11 -3.56 0.94
C PRO A 729 -15.87 -2.15 1.49
N VAL A 730 -15.96 -1.13 0.63
CA VAL A 730 -15.86 0.26 1.05
C VAL A 730 -17.23 0.71 1.56
N PRO A 731 -17.38 1.08 2.85
CA PRO A 731 -18.67 1.52 3.39
C PRO A 731 -19.12 2.81 2.68
N ARG A 732 -20.33 2.81 2.13
CA ARG A 732 -20.92 4.02 1.54
C ARG A 732 -21.19 5.05 2.63
N ALA A 733 -20.88 6.32 2.36
CA ALA A 733 -21.17 7.39 3.29
C ALA A 733 -22.70 7.56 3.43
N ILE A 734 -23.24 7.07 4.55
CA ILE A 734 -24.55 7.50 5.03
C ILE A 734 -24.39 8.97 5.38
N LEU A 735 -24.99 9.85 4.59
CA LEU A 735 -25.08 11.27 4.88
C LEU A 735 -26.00 11.42 6.10
N TYR A 736 -25.43 11.38 7.31
CA TYR A 736 -26.10 11.90 8.49
C TYR A 736 -26.15 13.43 8.36
N SER A 737 -27.22 13.92 7.75
CA SER A 737 -27.67 15.31 7.91
C SER A 737 -27.85 15.55 9.41
N ALA A 738 -27.19 16.58 9.93
CA ALA A 738 -27.31 17.02 11.32
C ALA A 738 -28.69 17.64 11.57
N THR A 739 -29.68 16.77 11.73
CA THR A 739 -30.98 17.08 12.33
C THR A 739 -31.38 15.84 13.13
N PRO A 740 -31.73 15.98 14.43
CA PRO A 740 -32.20 14.84 15.20
C PRO A 740 -33.42 14.25 14.49
N PRO A 741 -33.52 12.91 14.34
CA PRO A 741 -34.71 12.32 13.77
C PRO A 741 -35.85 12.54 14.78
N THR A 742 -36.71 13.49 14.49
CA THR A 742 -38.14 13.30 14.77
C THR A 742 -38.49 11.95 14.16
N GLU A 743 -39.16 11.11 14.93
CA GLU A 743 -39.46 9.71 14.62
C GLU A 743 -39.56 9.42 13.12
N PRO A 744 -38.88 8.37 12.61
CA PRO A 744 -39.03 8.00 11.22
C PRO A 744 -40.48 7.56 11.02
N HIS A 745 -41.31 8.48 10.52
CA HIS A 745 -42.42 8.08 9.68
C HIS A 745 -41.79 7.24 8.58
N CYS A 746 -42.01 5.92 8.67
CA CYS A 746 -41.77 4.96 7.62
C CYS A 746 -42.39 5.48 6.32
N CYS A 747 -41.62 6.22 5.54
CA CYS A 747 -41.71 6.10 4.11
C CYS A 747 -40.93 4.83 3.79
N PRO A 748 -41.58 3.71 3.43
CA PRO A 748 -40.84 2.59 2.86
C PRO A 748 -40.12 3.15 1.62
N GLU A 749 -38.79 3.00 1.55
CA GLU A 749 -38.12 3.02 0.26
C GLU A 749 -38.92 2.05 -0.62
N GLY A 750 -39.62 2.56 -1.63
CA GLY A 750 -40.42 1.74 -2.53
C GLY A 750 -39.54 0.61 -3.09
N PRO A 751 -40.11 -0.59 -3.34
CA PRO A 751 -39.33 -1.72 -3.84
C PRO A 751 -38.54 -1.26 -5.07
N HIS A 752 -37.23 -1.47 -5.08
CA HIS A 752 -36.42 -1.20 -6.26
C HIS A 752 -36.99 -2.01 -7.43
N GLU A 753 -37.72 -1.34 -8.32
CA GLU A 753 -38.24 -1.96 -9.53
C GLU A 753 -37.06 -2.35 -10.45
N GLY A 754 -37.08 -3.59 -10.92
CA GLY A 754 -36.06 -4.11 -11.82
C GLY A 754 -36.46 -5.46 -12.41
N GLN A 755 -35.92 -5.76 -13.58
CA GLN A 755 -36.11 -7.02 -14.30
C GLN A 755 -34.75 -7.72 -14.46
N SER A 756 -34.74 -9.04 -14.43
CA SER A 756 -33.53 -9.81 -14.74
C SER A 756 -33.79 -11.07 -15.56
N ARG A 757 -32.74 -11.59 -16.19
CA ARG A 757 -32.79 -12.86 -16.91
C ARG A 757 -31.45 -13.58 -16.82
N LEU A 758 -31.49 -14.90 -16.69
CA LEU A 758 -30.31 -15.78 -16.57
C LEU A 758 -29.86 -16.28 -17.94
N PHE A 759 -28.55 -16.24 -18.21
CA PHE A 759 -27.96 -16.79 -19.42
C PHE A 759 -26.64 -17.53 -19.17
N LEU A 760 -26.43 -18.60 -19.93
CA LEU A 760 -25.16 -19.33 -19.98
C LEU A 760 -24.27 -18.73 -21.06
N VAL A 761 -23.04 -18.34 -20.70
CA VAL A 761 -22.06 -17.85 -21.67
C VAL A 761 -21.42 -19.02 -22.41
N SER A 762 -21.67 -19.10 -23.71
CA SER A 762 -21.08 -20.13 -24.59
C SER A 762 -19.72 -19.72 -25.11
N HIS A 763 -19.58 -18.49 -25.63
CA HIS A 763 -18.32 -17.97 -26.15
C HIS A 763 -18.24 -16.45 -25.99
N LYS A 764 -17.01 -15.93 -25.82
CA LYS A 764 -16.74 -14.50 -25.72
C LYS A 764 -15.76 -14.09 -26.81
N GLU A 765 -16.07 -13.05 -27.56
CA GLU A 765 -15.16 -12.54 -28.59
C GLU A 765 -14.06 -11.61 -28.04
N ALA A 766 -13.03 -11.37 -28.85
CA ALA A 766 -11.95 -10.45 -28.51
C ALA A 766 -12.43 -9.00 -28.40
N LEU A 767 -11.82 -8.26 -27.49
CA LEU A 767 -12.08 -6.83 -27.32
C LEU A 767 -11.22 -6.00 -28.28
N MET A 768 -11.87 -5.35 -29.26
CA MET A 768 -11.22 -4.56 -30.30
C MET A 768 -12.15 -3.49 -30.89
N LYS A 769 -11.61 -2.60 -31.73
CA LYS A 769 -12.44 -1.66 -32.49
C LYS A 769 -13.16 -2.40 -33.62
N ARG A 770 -14.49 -2.33 -33.65
CA ARG A 770 -15.34 -2.92 -34.70
C ARG A 770 -16.12 -1.85 -35.45
N ASN A 771 -16.42 -2.14 -36.71
CA ASN A 771 -17.35 -1.36 -37.52
C ASN A 771 -18.78 -1.78 -37.18
N PHE A 772 -19.69 -0.81 -37.16
CA PHE A 772 -21.11 -1.05 -36.87
C PHE A 772 -21.95 -0.83 -38.13
N CYS A 773 -23.08 -1.52 -38.22
CA CYS A 773 -24.08 -1.31 -39.25
C CYS A 773 -24.71 0.09 -39.10
N ALA A 774 -25.03 0.72 -40.23
CA ALA A 774 -25.84 1.93 -40.21
C ALA A 774 -27.21 1.61 -39.60
N PRO A 775 -27.75 2.46 -38.71
CA PRO A 775 -29.10 2.27 -38.21
C PRO A 775 -30.10 2.28 -39.37
N PRO A 776 -31.11 1.40 -39.38
CA PRO A 776 -32.16 1.46 -40.39
C PRO A 776 -32.89 2.81 -40.29
N GLY A 777 -32.88 3.59 -41.37
CA GLY A 777 -33.66 4.84 -41.51
C GLY A 777 -32.95 6.17 -41.21
N THR A 778 -31.62 6.22 -41.04
CA THR A 778 -30.87 7.49 -40.85
C THR A 778 -29.94 7.82 -42.03
N SER A 779 -29.71 9.12 -42.29
CA SER A 779 -28.83 9.65 -43.34
C SER A 779 -27.40 9.09 -43.24
N SER A 780 -26.72 9.03 -44.40
CA SER A 780 -25.50 8.32 -44.76
C SER A 780 -24.20 8.67 -43.98
N GLU A 781 -24.24 8.82 -42.66
CA GLU A 781 -23.02 8.87 -41.84
C GLU A 781 -22.66 7.45 -41.37
N ALA A 782 -21.49 6.98 -41.79
CA ALA A 782 -20.95 5.70 -41.33
C ALA A 782 -20.62 5.82 -39.82
N PRO A 783 -21.18 4.94 -38.96
CA PRO A 783 -20.89 4.99 -37.53
C PRO A 783 -19.39 4.78 -37.27
N THR A 784 -18.84 5.57 -36.34
CA THR A 784 -17.40 5.51 -36.04
C THR A 784 -17.01 4.14 -35.47
N PRO A 785 -15.86 3.57 -35.90
CA PRO A 785 -15.39 2.31 -35.34
C PRO A 785 -15.19 2.40 -33.83
N THR A 786 -15.97 1.61 -33.09
CA THR A 786 -16.08 1.71 -31.62
C THR A 786 -15.47 0.48 -30.97
N PHE A 787 -14.85 0.67 -29.80
CA PHE A 787 -14.28 -0.42 -29.01
C PHE A 787 -15.42 -1.24 -28.39
N SER A 788 -15.53 -2.51 -28.78
CA SER A 788 -16.64 -3.37 -28.39
C SER A 788 -16.22 -4.84 -28.34
N PHE A 789 -17.04 -5.66 -27.71
CA PHE A 789 -16.97 -7.12 -27.77
C PHE A 789 -18.37 -7.72 -27.73
N CYS A 790 -18.51 -8.95 -28.20
CA CYS A 790 -19.76 -9.67 -28.21
C CYS A 790 -19.63 -10.98 -27.43
N VAL A 791 -20.74 -11.43 -26.87
CA VAL A 791 -20.84 -12.71 -26.18
C VAL A 791 -21.99 -13.49 -26.79
N SER A 792 -21.75 -14.75 -27.14
CA SER A 792 -22.83 -15.69 -27.46
C SER A 792 -23.23 -16.44 -26.20
N GLY A 793 -24.53 -16.53 -25.96
CA GLY A 793 -25.08 -17.25 -24.83
C GLY A 793 -26.45 -17.85 -25.13
N SER A 794 -26.97 -18.61 -24.17
CA SER A 794 -28.32 -19.17 -24.21
C SER A 794 -29.10 -18.74 -22.97
N TRP A 795 -30.31 -18.24 -23.15
CA TRP A 795 -31.21 -17.93 -22.03
C TRP A 795 -31.60 -19.22 -21.31
N LEU A 796 -31.58 -19.23 -19.98
CA LEU A 796 -31.94 -20.40 -19.16
C LEU A 796 -33.39 -20.37 -18.67
N GLY A 797 -34.08 -19.23 -18.84
CA GLY A 797 -35.47 -19.03 -18.46
C GLY A 797 -36.02 -17.69 -18.92
N GLY A 798 -37.29 -17.44 -18.63
CA GLY A 798 -37.96 -16.17 -18.89
C GLY A 798 -37.49 -15.02 -18.00
N THR A 799 -38.02 -13.82 -18.25
CA THR A 799 -37.72 -12.63 -17.46
C THR A 799 -38.29 -12.77 -16.05
N GLN A 800 -37.48 -12.44 -15.03
CA GLN A 800 -37.87 -12.42 -13.63
C GLN A 800 -38.00 -10.97 -13.13
N ARG A 801 -39.00 -10.71 -12.30
CA ARG A 801 -39.22 -9.41 -11.66
C ARG A 801 -38.59 -9.38 -10.29
N LYS A 802 -38.09 -8.23 -9.86
CA LYS A 802 -37.52 -8.07 -8.53
C LYS A 802 -38.61 -8.08 -7.46
N GLU A 803 -38.52 -8.99 -6.50
CA GLU A 803 -39.46 -9.16 -5.40
C GLU A 803 -38.68 -9.13 -4.07
N GLY A 804 -38.76 -8.00 -3.35
CA GLY A 804 -37.95 -7.77 -2.14
C GLY A 804 -36.45 -7.76 -2.43
N THR A 805 -35.69 -8.62 -1.74
CA THR A 805 -34.25 -8.82 -1.97
C THR A 805 -33.95 -9.87 -3.04
N GLY A 806 -34.96 -10.60 -3.51
CA GLY A 806 -34.83 -11.71 -4.46
C GLY A 806 -35.51 -11.45 -5.81
N TRP A 807 -35.64 -12.53 -6.59
CA TRP A 807 -36.26 -12.53 -7.91
C TRP A 807 -37.50 -13.44 -7.90
N GLY A 808 -38.62 -12.93 -8.40
CA GLY A 808 -39.85 -13.69 -8.57
C GLY A 808 -39.73 -14.81 -9.61
N PRO A 809 -40.80 -15.59 -9.82
CA PRO A 809 -40.79 -16.69 -10.79
C PRO A 809 -40.56 -16.18 -12.23
N PRO A 810 -39.85 -16.94 -13.07
CA PRO A 810 -39.64 -16.58 -14.47
C PRO A 810 -40.96 -16.58 -15.25
N GLU A 811 -41.16 -15.57 -16.10
CA GLU A 811 -42.30 -15.51 -17.01
C GLU A 811 -42.31 -16.76 -17.95
N PRO A 812 -43.47 -17.40 -18.19
CA PRO A 812 -43.55 -18.60 -19.02
C PRO A 812 -43.17 -18.29 -20.46
N GLN A 813 -42.23 -19.05 -21.01
CA GLN A 813 -41.74 -18.89 -22.38
C GLN A 813 -42.73 -19.55 -23.35
N GLY A 814 -43.21 -18.82 -24.36
CA GLY A 814 -44.05 -19.38 -25.43
C GLY A 814 -43.22 -20.27 -26.37
N ASP A 815 -43.81 -21.37 -26.83
CA ASP A 815 -43.27 -22.44 -27.72
C ASP A 815 -41.80 -22.85 -27.52
N GLU A 816 -41.59 -24.11 -27.14
CA GLU A 816 -40.28 -24.76 -26.89
C GLU A 816 -39.33 -24.83 -28.11
N ASN A 817 -39.68 -24.22 -29.24
CA ASN A 817 -39.02 -24.35 -30.54
C ASN A 817 -38.27 -23.09 -31.02
N GLU A 818 -38.25 -22.00 -30.25
CA GLU A 818 -37.45 -20.80 -30.55
C GLU A 818 -35.99 -20.96 -30.10
N ASP A 819 -35.03 -20.67 -31.00
CA ASP A 819 -33.59 -20.70 -30.73
C ASP A 819 -33.25 -19.76 -29.54
N GLN A 820 -33.03 -20.30 -28.34
CA GLN A 820 -32.69 -19.54 -27.12
C GLN A 820 -31.32 -18.82 -27.18
N LYS A 821 -30.64 -18.86 -28.33
CA LYS A 821 -29.32 -18.28 -28.55
C LYS A 821 -29.43 -16.77 -28.70
N VAL A 822 -28.65 -16.05 -27.91
CA VAL A 822 -28.57 -14.59 -27.93
C VAL A 822 -27.13 -14.12 -28.11
N PHE A 823 -26.96 -13.05 -28.89
CA PHE A 823 -25.71 -12.29 -28.97
C PHE A 823 -25.84 -11.01 -28.16
N LEU A 824 -25.12 -10.94 -27.04
CA LEU A 824 -25.04 -9.75 -26.20
C LEU A 824 -23.90 -8.86 -26.68
N ILE A 825 -24.23 -7.63 -27.07
CA ILE A 825 -23.29 -6.65 -27.64
C ILE A 825 -22.91 -5.64 -26.55
N PHE A 826 -21.61 -5.53 -26.27
CA PHE A 826 -21.05 -4.61 -25.28
C PHE A 826 -20.18 -3.55 -25.96
N PHE A 827 -20.57 -2.28 -25.86
CA PHE A 827 -19.77 -1.14 -26.31
C PHE A 827 -19.95 0.04 -25.35
N GLY A 828 -19.18 1.12 -25.53
CA GLY A 828 -19.26 2.28 -24.64
C GLY A 828 -18.87 1.93 -23.21
N SER A 829 -19.69 2.26 -22.23
CA SER A 829 -19.36 2.02 -20.81
C SER A 829 -19.54 0.56 -20.38
N SER A 830 -20.32 -0.23 -21.13
CA SER A 830 -20.58 -1.66 -20.89
C SER A 830 -19.36 -2.54 -21.17
N VAL A 831 -18.30 -2.00 -21.79
CA VAL A 831 -17.01 -2.69 -21.99
C VAL A 831 -16.34 -3.10 -20.67
N ARG A 832 -16.70 -2.44 -19.55
CA ARG A 832 -16.20 -2.78 -18.20
C ARG A 832 -16.39 -4.25 -17.81
N TRP A 833 -17.39 -4.93 -18.37
CA TRP A 833 -17.71 -6.32 -18.04
C TRP A 833 -16.82 -7.36 -18.72
N PHE A 834 -15.94 -6.94 -19.65
CA PHE A 834 -15.09 -7.84 -20.43
C PHE A 834 -14.24 -8.79 -19.57
N ALA A 835 -13.68 -8.31 -18.46
CA ALA A 835 -12.78 -9.09 -17.63
C ALA A 835 -13.47 -10.15 -16.75
N PHE A 836 -14.79 -10.05 -16.55
CA PHE A 836 -15.56 -10.96 -15.68
C PHE A 836 -16.30 -12.04 -16.45
N LEU A 837 -16.63 -11.78 -17.73
CA LEU A 837 -17.38 -12.72 -18.55
C LEU A 837 -16.47 -13.84 -19.07
N HIS A 838 -16.80 -15.07 -18.73
CA HIS A 838 -16.04 -16.26 -19.07
C HIS A 838 -16.97 -17.37 -19.59
N PRO A 839 -16.58 -18.12 -20.64
CA PRO A 839 -17.32 -19.27 -21.14
C PRO A 839 -17.52 -20.36 -20.09
N GLY A 840 -18.70 -21.00 -20.14
CA GLY A 840 -19.12 -22.10 -19.26
C GLY A 840 -19.78 -21.66 -17.96
N GLN A 841 -20.13 -20.38 -17.83
CA GLN A 841 -20.55 -19.76 -16.57
C GLN A 841 -21.90 -19.05 -16.75
N VAL A 842 -22.71 -19.06 -15.71
CA VAL A 842 -24.08 -18.52 -15.71
C VAL A 842 -24.08 -17.14 -15.08
N TYR A 843 -24.64 -16.17 -15.79
CA TYR A 843 -24.78 -14.80 -15.29
C TYR A 843 -26.24 -14.39 -15.33
N ARG A 844 -26.57 -13.49 -14.41
CA ARG A 844 -27.82 -12.77 -14.36
C ARG A 844 -27.61 -11.38 -14.95
N LEU A 845 -28.36 -11.06 -16.00
CA LEU A 845 -28.43 -9.72 -16.56
C LEU A 845 -29.56 -8.97 -15.87
N VAL A 846 -29.27 -7.81 -15.29
CA VAL A 846 -30.22 -7.01 -14.50
C VAL A 846 -30.41 -5.65 -15.15
N ALA A 847 -31.67 -5.31 -15.45
CA ALA A 847 -32.09 -4.02 -15.96
C ALA A 847 -32.84 -3.25 -14.84
N PRO A 848 -32.28 -2.14 -14.33
CA PRO A 848 -32.96 -1.31 -13.33
C PRO A 848 -34.08 -0.46 -13.98
N GLY A 849 -35.17 -0.22 -13.26
CA GLY A 849 -36.27 0.63 -13.72
C GLY A 849 -37.62 -0.08 -13.79
N PRO A 850 -38.68 0.62 -14.26
CA PRO A 850 -40.03 0.08 -14.29
C PRO A 850 -40.11 -1.13 -15.24
N PRO A 851 -40.91 -2.16 -14.91
CA PRO A 851 -41.00 -3.39 -15.68
C PRO A 851 -41.56 -3.09 -17.07
N THR A 852 -40.68 -3.03 -18.05
CA THR A 852 -41.06 -2.79 -19.45
C THR A 852 -41.29 -4.16 -20.10
N PRO A 853 -42.38 -4.36 -20.86
CA PRO A 853 -42.59 -5.61 -21.58
C PRO A 853 -41.45 -5.85 -22.59
N ALA A 854 -40.94 -7.08 -22.68
CA ALA A 854 -39.98 -7.51 -23.70
C ALA A 854 -38.60 -6.80 -23.71
N VAL A 855 -38.08 -6.36 -22.55
CA VAL A 855 -36.75 -5.70 -22.43
C VAL A 855 -35.58 -6.56 -22.91
N PHE A 856 -35.63 -7.86 -22.64
CA PHE A 856 -34.57 -8.80 -23.02
C PHE A 856 -34.85 -9.53 -24.34
N GLU A 857 -35.88 -9.12 -25.08
CA GLU A 857 -36.20 -9.64 -26.41
C GLU A 857 -35.67 -8.70 -27.50
N ALA A 858 -35.28 -9.28 -28.64
CA ALA A 858 -34.63 -8.54 -29.73
C ALA A 858 -35.54 -7.44 -30.35
N ASP A 859 -36.85 -7.63 -30.31
CA ASP A 859 -37.84 -6.77 -30.97
C ASP A 859 -38.47 -5.69 -30.05
N GLY A 860 -38.25 -5.75 -28.72
CA GLY A 860 -38.91 -4.87 -27.74
C GLY A 860 -38.12 -3.60 -27.34
N SER A 861 -36.84 -3.51 -27.71
CA SER A 861 -36.00 -2.37 -27.37
C SER A 861 -36.35 -1.14 -28.21
N ALA A 862 -37.01 -0.15 -27.61
CA ALA A 862 -37.23 1.19 -28.19
C ALA A 862 -35.93 1.94 -28.58
N CYS A 863 -34.76 1.39 -28.24
CA CYS A 863 -33.45 1.93 -28.60
C CYS A 863 -32.92 1.26 -29.89
N ARG A 864 -32.58 2.08 -30.89
CA ARG A 864 -31.97 1.68 -32.17
C ARG A 864 -30.77 0.74 -31.96
N SER A 865 -30.95 -0.56 -32.20
CA SER A 865 -29.92 -1.60 -32.03
C SER A 865 -28.71 -1.32 -32.95
N GLN A 866 -27.61 -0.85 -32.36
CA GLN A 866 -26.33 -0.71 -33.05
C GLN A 866 -25.66 -2.08 -33.10
N ARG A 867 -25.65 -2.69 -34.28
CA ARG A 867 -25.08 -4.03 -34.49
C ARG A 867 -23.69 -3.95 -35.11
N PRO A 868 -22.72 -4.77 -34.67
CA PRO A 868 -21.47 -4.95 -35.38
C PRO A 868 -21.72 -5.46 -36.80
N LEU A 869 -20.88 -5.05 -37.75
CA LEU A 869 -21.00 -5.44 -39.16
C LEU A 869 -20.91 -6.97 -39.35
N GLU A 870 -20.16 -7.66 -38.50
CA GLU A 870 -20.02 -9.13 -38.49
C GLU A 870 -21.36 -9.83 -38.16
N LEU A 871 -22.30 -9.14 -37.51
CA LEU A 871 -23.61 -9.65 -37.05
C LEU A 871 -24.80 -9.08 -37.83
N ALA A 872 -24.59 -8.50 -39.02
CA ALA A 872 -25.63 -7.77 -39.77
C ALA A 872 -26.90 -8.59 -40.09
N GLY A 873 -26.77 -9.91 -40.24
CA GLY A 873 -27.88 -10.84 -40.55
C GLY A 873 -28.46 -11.59 -39.35
N CYS A 874 -27.99 -11.33 -38.14
CA CYS A 874 -28.47 -12.04 -36.95
C CYS A 874 -29.72 -11.34 -36.36
N VAL A 875 -30.75 -12.14 -36.09
CA VAL A 875 -32.04 -11.70 -35.53
C VAL A 875 -32.02 -11.64 -33.99
N SER A 876 -31.22 -12.46 -33.32
CA SER A 876 -31.15 -12.54 -31.85
C SER A 876 -30.01 -11.71 -31.23
N CYS A 877 -29.90 -10.43 -31.62
CA CYS A 877 -28.89 -9.50 -31.09
C CYS A 877 -29.49 -8.53 -30.07
N LEU A 878 -28.93 -8.50 -28.85
CA LEU A 878 -29.33 -7.58 -27.79
C LEU A 878 -28.16 -6.66 -27.40
N THR A 879 -28.40 -5.35 -27.42
CA THR A 879 -27.40 -4.35 -26.97
C THR A 879 -27.50 -4.16 -25.46
N VAL A 880 -26.39 -4.39 -24.75
CA VAL A 880 -26.33 -4.20 -23.30
C VAL A 880 -26.18 -2.73 -22.94
N GLN A 881 -27.21 -2.18 -22.31
CA GLN A 881 -27.25 -0.77 -21.93
C GLN A 881 -26.25 -0.43 -20.81
N ASN A 882 -25.94 0.86 -20.67
CA ASN A 882 -24.88 1.34 -19.79
C ASN A 882 -25.22 1.15 -18.30
N GLU A 883 -26.50 1.28 -17.96
CA GLU A 883 -27.09 1.16 -16.63
C GLU A 883 -27.34 -0.28 -16.19
N TRP A 884 -27.29 -1.24 -17.12
CA TRP A 884 -27.48 -2.67 -16.79
C TRP A 884 -26.30 -3.23 -16.00
N THR A 885 -26.61 -4.16 -15.10
CA THR A 885 -25.62 -4.84 -14.26
C THR A 885 -25.58 -6.33 -14.53
N LEU A 886 -24.41 -6.93 -14.28
CA LEU A 886 -24.18 -8.36 -14.38
C LEU A 886 -23.84 -8.91 -13.00
N GLU A 887 -24.52 -9.97 -12.62
CA GLU A 887 -24.29 -10.70 -11.36
C GLU A 887 -23.95 -12.15 -11.69
N LEU A 888 -23.01 -12.73 -10.95
CA LEU A 888 -22.68 -14.15 -11.06
C LEU A 888 -23.68 -14.96 -10.24
N GLU A 889 -24.38 -15.90 -10.88
CA GLU A 889 -25.34 -16.77 -10.19
C GLU A 889 -24.62 -18.02 -9.65
N ARG A 890 -24.74 -18.30 -8.35
CA ARG A 890 -24.13 -19.47 -7.68
C ARG A 890 -25.18 -20.43 -7.09
N SER A 891 -26.42 -20.36 -7.55
CA SER A 891 -27.54 -21.13 -6.99
C SER A 891 -27.28 -22.65 -7.01
N PRO A 892 -27.53 -23.37 -5.91
CA PRO A 892 -27.49 -24.84 -5.84
C PRO A 892 -28.70 -25.52 -6.51
N ASP A 893 -29.74 -24.76 -6.89
CA ASP A 893 -30.97 -25.27 -7.51
C ASP A 893 -30.84 -25.49 -9.03
N ILE A 894 -29.72 -25.08 -9.62
CA ILE A 894 -29.34 -25.49 -10.98
C ILE A 894 -28.79 -26.91 -10.85
N THR A 895 -29.64 -27.90 -11.13
CA THR A 895 -29.38 -29.34 -10.99
C THR A 895 -27.95 -29.70 -11.37
N ASP A 896 -27.30 -30.54 -10.55
CA ASP A 896 -25.89 -30.96 -10.73
C ASP A 896 -25.57 -31.60 -12.10
N GLU A 897 -26.59 -31.92 -12.92
CA GLU A 897 -26.42 -32.34 -14.31
C GLU A 897 -26.09 -31.18 -15.29
N LEU A 898 -26.46 -29.93 -14.97
CA LEU A 898 -26.13 -28.71 -15.71
C LEU A 898 -24.90 -27.98 -15.12
N SER A 899 -24.58 -28.25 -13.85
CA SER A 899 -23.44 -27.67 -13.09
C SER A 899 -22.18 -28.54 -13.14
N VAL A 900 -22.14 -29.61 -13.95
CA VAL A 900 -20.85 -30.16 -14.37
C VAL A 900 -20.12 -28.98 -14.99
N ASN A 901 -19.06 -28.50 -14.34
CA ASN A 901 -18.04 -27.65 -14.92
C ASN A 901 -17.76 -28.22 -16.30
N LYS A 902 -18.45 -27.73 -17.34
CA LYS A 902 -18.29 -28.27 -18.69
C LYS A 902 -16.85 -27.95 -18.96
N ALA A 903 -16.03 -29.00 -18.89
CA ALA A 903 -14.60 -28.90 -18.99
C ALA A 903 -14.31 -27.99 -20.17
N LEU A 904 -13.27 -27.15 -20.04
CA LEU A 904 -12.75 -26.35 -21.17
C LEU A 904 -12.96 -27.15 -22.46
N PRO A 905 -13.67 -26.59 -23.46
CA PRO A 905 -14.21 -27.36 -24.59
C PRO A 905 -13.14 -28.32 -25.12
N GLU A 906 -13.53 -29.58 -25.35
CA GLU A 906 -12.63 -30.66 -25.73
C GLU A 906 -11.62 -30.16 -26.77
N SER A 907 -10.34 -30.32 -26.45
CA SER A 907 -9.25 -29.80 -27.25
C SER A 907 -9.32 -30.35 -28.67
N SER A 908 -9.35 -29.48 -29.69
CA SER A 908 -9.54 -29.85 -31.10
C SER A 908 -8.25 -30.43 -31.74
N LEU A 909 -7.45 -31.15 -30.95
CA LEU A 909 -6.07 -31.53 -31.26
C LEU A 909 -5.97 -32.59 -32.34
N THR A 910 -6.92 -33.53 -32.37
CA THR A 910 -7.02 -34.58 -33.41
C THR A 910 -7.14 -33.98 -34.82
N ASN A 911 -7.67 -32.77 -34.93
CA ASN A 911 -7.83 -32.04 -36.20
C ASN A 911 -6.73 -30.99 -36.47
N LEU A 912 -5.84 -30.70 -35.52
CA LEU A 912 -4.89 -29.58 -35.63
C LEU A 912 -3.71 -29.87 -36.58
N LEU A 913 -3.22 -31.11 -36.62
CA LEU A 913 -2.12 -31.53 -37.50
C LEU A 913 -2.58 -32.34 -38.71
N SER A 914 -3.88 -32.55 -38.91
CA SER A 914 -4.42 -33.32 -40.03
C SER A 914 -4.38 -32.53 -41.35
N SER A 915 -4.10 -33.18 -42.49
CA SER A 915 -4.03 -32.48 -43.78
C SER A 915 -5.39 -31.99 -44.32
N ASN A 916 -6.49 -32.59 -43.85
CA ASN A 916 -7.84 -32.44 -44.40
C ASN A 916 -8.86 -31.99 -43.33
N SER A 917 -8.61 -30.92 -42.56
CA SER A 917 -9.66 -30.36 -41.71
C SER A 917 -10.53 -29.39 -42.50
N ALA A 918 -11.85 -29.61 -42.50
CA ALA A 918 -12.82 -28.62 -42.97
C ALA A 918 -12.88 -27.40 -42.03
N ASP A 919 -12.57 -27.62 -40.75
CA ASP A 919 -12.58 -26.58 -39.73
C ASP A 919 -11.27 -25.77 -39.74
N SER A 920 -11.43 -24.45 -39.86
CA SER A 920 -10.33 -23.48 -39.79
C SER A 920 -10.08 -22.96 -38.38
N LEU A 921 -10.97 -23.21 -37.42
CA LEU A 921 -10.88 -22.72 -36.05
C LEU A 921 -10.45 -23.83 -35.10
N VAL A 922 -9.45 -23.56 -34.26
CA VAL A 922 -8.89 -24.52 -33.30
C VAL A 922 -8.87 -23.95 -31.87
N THR A 923 -8.97 -24.85 -30.89
CA THR A 923 -8.99 -24.53 -29.45
C THR A 923 -8.09 -25.50 -28.69
N PHE A 924 -7.16 -24.98 -27.90
CA PHE A 924 -6.19 -25.77 -27.12
C PHE A 924 -5.58 -24.95 -25.97
N SER A 925 -5.02 -25.64 -24.97
CA SER A 925 -4.21 -25.05 -23.91
C SER A 925 -2.72 -25.24 -24.22
N ALA A 926 -1.90 -24.26 -23.86
CA ALA A 926 -0.47 -24.27 -24.15
C ALA A 926 0.34 -23.42 -23.16
N GLU A 927 1.60 -23.79 -22.98
CA GLU A 927 2.61 -23.00 -22.27
C GLU A 927 3.38 -22.11 -23.24
N ILE A 928 3.59 -20.84 -22.88
CA ILE A 928 4.35 -19.90 -23.71
C ILE A 928 5.86 -20.13 -23.51
N LEU A 929 6.57 -20.46 -24.58
CA LEU A 929 8.03 -20.64 -24.55
C LEU A 929 8.79 -19.35 -24.84
N SER A 930 8.33 -18.58 -25.83
CA SER A 930 8.98 -17.33 -26.21
C SER A 930 8.00 -16.36 -26.85
N ARG A 931 8.36 -15.06 -26.77
CA ARG A 931 7.58 -13.95 -27.32
C ARG A 931 8.51 -13.01 -28.05
N THR A 932 8.22 -12.76 -29.32
CA THR A 932 9.09 -11.97 -30.20
C THR A 932 8.30 -10.89 -30.97
N LEU A 933 8.82 -9.67 -31.00
CA LEU A 933 8.25 -8.55 -31.78
C LEU A 933 8.74 -8.59 -33.23
N CYS A 934 7.89 -9.04 -34.14
CA CYS A 934 8.17 -9.08 -35.57
C CYS A 934 7.97 -7.69 -36.18
N GLU A 935 9.08 -7.00 -36.47
CA GLU A 935 9.06 -5.94 -37.46
C GLU A 935 9.13 -6.58 -38.86
N PRO A 936 8.33 -6.09 -39.83
CA PRO A 936 8.44 -6.55 -41.20
C PRO A 936 9.84 -6.23 -41.72
N LEU A 937 10.57 -7.27 -42.12
CA LEU A 937 11.88 -7.14 -42.74
C LEU A 937 11.77 -6.15 -43.91
N VAL A 938 12.47 -5.02 -43.82
CA VAL A 938 12.72 -4.13 -44.96
C VAL A 938 13.73 -4.83 -45.86
N GLY A 939 13.31 -5.91 -46.51
CA GLY A 939 14.06 -6.51 -47.60
C GLY A 939 13.98 -5.60 -48.83
N PRO A 940 15.00 -5.59 -49.70
CA PRO A 940 14.93 -4.93 -51.00
C PRO A 940 14.02 -5.76 -51.93
N VAL A 941 12.72 -5.79 -51.64
CA VAL A 941 11.74 -6.38 -52.54
C VAL A 941 11.48 -5.35 -53.64
N ARG A 942 11.95 -5.68 -54.83
CA ARG A 942 11.70 -4.97 -56.10
C ARG A 942 10.23 -4.56 -56.15
N LYS A 943 9.96 -3.26 -55.93
CA LYS A 943 8.60 -2.69 -55.92
C LYS A 943 7.94 -2.97 -57.27
N LYS A 944 6.94 -3.87 -57.31
CA LYS A 944 5.83 -3.72 -58.26
C LYS A 944 4.81 -2.77 -57.61
N PRO A 945 4.43 -1.66 -58.28
CA PRO A 945 3.54 -0.67 -57.70
C PRO A 945 2.08 -1.10 -57.91
N ALA A 946 1.56 -1.95 -57.03
CA ALA A 946 0.12 -2.12 -56.83
C ALA A 946 -0.07 -2.85 -55.50
N ASN A 947 -0.78 -2.22 -54.55
CA ASN A 947 -1.08 -2.70 -53.18
C ASN A 947 -0.01 -2.45 -52.11
N THR A 948 0.22 -1.17 -51.79
CA THR A 948 0.75 -0.72 -50.49
C THR A 948 -0.27 -1.03 -49.38
N ARG A 949 -0.40 -2.30 -48.97
CA ARG A 949 -1.03 -2.63 -47.67
C ARG A 949 -0.14 -2.02 -46.58
N ALA A 950 -0.69 -1.14 -45.75
CA ALA A 950 0.00 -0.55 -44.62
C ALA A 950 0.68 -1.65 -43.79
N MET A 951 1.99 -1.52 -43.62
CA MET A 951 2.87 -2.53 -43.03
C MET A 951 2.55 -2.68 -41.53
N ARG A 952 1.94 -3.80 -41.12
CA ARG A 952 1.45 -3.99 -39.73
C ARG A 952 2.52 -4.61 -38.84
N ARG A 953 2.60 -4.15 -37.59
CA ARG A 953 3.41 -4.77 -36.53
C ARG A 953 2.76 -6.10 -36.13
N CYS A 954 3.58 -7.10 -35.88
CA CYS A 954 3.12 -8.45 -35.52
C CYS A 954 3.92 -8.98 -34.34
N VAL A 955 3.28 -9.81 -33.52
CA VAL A 955 3.96 -10.55 -32.45
C VAL A 955 3.85 -12.03 -32.72
N LYS A 956 4.98 -12.70 -32.54
CA LYS A 956 5.09 -14.15 -32.60
C LYS A 956 5.20 -14.71 -31.19
N LEU A 957 4.31 -15.63 -30.85
CA LEU A 957 4.39 -16.48 -29.67
C LEU A 957 4.78 -17.89 -30.12
N ALA A 958 5.81 -18.48 -29.53
CA ALA A 958 6.05 -19.92 -29.65
C ALA A 958 5.48 -20.59 -28.40
N VAL A 959 4.66 -21.62 -28.59
CA VAL A 959 3.95 -22.30 -27.49
C VAL A 959 4.14 -23.80 -27.55
N ALA A 960 4.22 -24.45 -26.39
CA ALA A 960 4.18 -25.90 -26.24
C ALA A 960 2.76 -26.33 -25.87
N LEU A 961 2.17 -27.27 -26.60
CA LEU A 961 0.80 -27.71 -26.36
C LEU A 961 0.70 -28.53 -25.05
N GLU A 962 -0.39 -28.38 -24.33
CA GLU A 962 -0.68 -29.21 -23.16
C GLU A 962 -1.65 -30.32 -23.54
N THR A 963 -1.21 -31.56 -23.43
CA THR A 963 -1.97 -32.74 -23.84
C THR A 963 -1.83 -33.84 -22.80
N ALA A 964 -2.96 -34.34 -22.27
CA ALA A 964 -2.95 -35.44 -21.32
C ALA A 964 -2.42 -36.76 -21.94
N ASP A 965 -2.58 -36.92 -23.26
CA ASP A 965 -2.31 -38.18 -23.98
C ASP A 965 -1.03 -38.15 -24.85
N CYS A 966 -0.23 -37.07 -24.81
CA CYS A 966 1.03 -36.98 -25.58
C CYS A 966 2.19 -36.66 -24.65
N GLU A 967 3.14 -37.60 -24.56
CA GLU A 967 4.33 -37.47 -23.71
C GLU A 967 5.26 -36.35 -24.20
N PHE A 968 5.28 -36.09 -25.52
CA PHE A 968 6.09 -35.05 -26.15
C PHE A 968 5.22 -34.14 -27.03
N PRO A 969 4.60 -33.08 -26.46
CA PRO A 969 3.71 -32.23 -27.22
C PRO A 969 4.45 -31.38 -28.27
N PRO A 970 3.84 -31.13 -29.44
CA PRO A 970 4.45 -30.33 -30.49
C PRO A 970 4.46 -28.83 -30.13
N HIS A 971 5.46 -28.12 -30.67
CA HIS A 971 5.52 -26.66 -30.61
C HIS A 971 4.77 -26.01 -31.78
N LEU A 972 4.01 -24.95 -31.49
CA LEU A 972 3.30 -24.15 -32.48
C LEU A 972 3.68 -22.68 -32.40
N ASP A 973 3.64 -22.02 -33.57
CA ASP A 973 3.78 -20.57 -33.67
C ASP A 973 2.38 -19.92 -33.75
N ILE A 974 2.11 -18.93 -32.89
CA ILE A 974 0.89 -18.12 -32.90
C ILE A 974 1.26 -16.67 -33.26
N TYR A 975 0.60 -16.11 -34.27
CA TYR A 975 0.81 -14.73 -34.72
C TYR A 975 -0.34 -13.82 -34.31
N ILE A 976 0.01 -12.70 -33.67
CA ILE A 976 -0.92 -11.65 -33.26
C ILE A 976 -0.67 -10.42 -34.13
N GLU A 977 -1.67 -10.02 -34.90
CA GLU A 977 -1.62 -8.81 -35.74
C GLU A 977 -2.35 -7.63 -35.05
N ASP A 978 -1.93 -6.40 -35.40
CA ASP A 978 -2.63 -5.17 -35.02
C ASP A 978 -4.04 -5.15 -35.67
N PRO A 979 -5.15 -4.94 -34.93
CA PRO A 979 -5.31 -4.09 -33.73
C PRO A 979 -5.34 -4.78 -32.35
N LEU A 980 -5.14 -6.10 -32.27
CA LEU A 980 -5.39 -6.89 -31.04
C LEU A 980 -4.24 -6.84 -30.01
N TRP A 981 -3.06 -6.40 -30.43
CA TRP A 981 -1.84 -6.45 -29.64
C TRP A 981 -1.86 -5.64 -28.32
N PRO A 982 -2.33 -4.36 -28.28
CA PRO A 982 -2.14 -3.53 -27.10
C PRO A 982 -2.99 -3.92 -25.88
N SER A 983 -4.06 -4.70 -26.07
CA SER A 983 -5.03 -5.02 -25.02
C SER A 983 -4.65 -6.24 -24.18
N LEU A 984 -3.85 -7.17 -24.72
CA LEU A 984 -3.52 -8.44 -24.05
C LEU A 984 -2.43 -8.23 -22.98
N GLN A 985 -2.70 -8.68 -21.75
CA GLN A 985 -1.77 -8.67 -20.60
C GLN A 985 -1.49 -10.10 -20.17
N GLY A 986 -0.30 -10.38 -19.63
CA GLY A 986 0.03 -11.68 -19.03
C GLY A 986 0.46 -12.79 -20.01
N LEU A 987 0.65 -12.48 -21.29
CA LEU A 987 1.27 -13.39 -22.27
C LEU A 987 2.80 -13.36 -22.12
N LEU A 988 3.29 -14.00 -21.07
CA LEU A 988 4.71 -14.06 -20.69
C LEU A 988 5.26 -15.47 -20.90
N PRO A 989 6.54 -15.63 -21.28
CA PRO A 989 7.20 -16.94 -21.25
C PRO A 989 7.09 -17.61 -19.88
N GLY A 990 6.71 -18.89 -19.87
CA GLY A 990 6.44 -19.71 -18.67
C GLY A 990 4.99 -19.66 -18.18
N ALA A 991 4.13 -18.79 -18.73
CA ALA A 991 2.70 -18.76 -18.39
C ALA A 991 1.93 -19.84 -19.16
N ARG A 992 0.95 -20.47 -18.50
CA ARG A 992 0.01 -21.41 -19.12
C ARG A 992 -1.25 -20.67 -19.57
N VAL A 993 -1.64 -20.85 -20.81
CA VAL A 993 -2.72 -20.08 -21.45
C VAL A 993 -3.62 -20.98 -22.28
N HIS A 994 -4.92 -20.79 -22.11
CA HIS A 994 -5.95 -21.40 -22.95
C HIS A 994 -6.33 -20.46 -24.10
N PHE A 995 -6.28 -20.97 -25.32
CA PHE A 995 -6.66 -20.27 -26.53
C PHE A 995 -7.87 -20.96 -27.17
N SER A 996 -8.91 -20.20 -27.48
CA SER A 996 -10.07 -20.70 -28.22
C SER A 996 -10.33 -19.95 -29.51
N GLN A 997 -10.84 -20.68 -30.50
CA GLN A 997 -11.17 -20.17 -31.84
C GLN A 997 -10.03 -19.39 -32.51
N LEU A 998 -8.81 -19.96 -32.50
CA LEU A 998 -7.70 -19.47 -33.30
C LEU A 998 -7.85 -19.92 -34.75
N GLU A 999 -7.46 -19.08 -35.70
CA GLU A 999 -7.44 -19.49 -37.12
C GLU A 999 -6.20 -20.34 -37.39
N ARG A 1000 -6.42 -21.60 -37.73
CA ARG A 1000 -5.42 -22.54 -38.23
C ARG A 1000 -5.03 -22.18 -39.67
N ARG A 1001 -3.73 -22.07 -39.93
CA ARG A 1001 -3.18 -21.90 -41.29
C ARG A 1001 -2.05 -22.86 -41.57
N VAL A 1002 -1.92 -23.24 -42.83
CA VAL A 1002 -0.80 -24.04 -43.34
C VAL A 1002 0.07 -23.17 -44.24
N SER A 1003 1.35 -23.08 -43.91
CA SER A 1003 2.33 -22.32 -44.69
C SER A 1003 2.69 -23.04 -46.00
N ARG A 1004 3.35 -22.33 -46.92
CA ARG A 1004 3.89 -22.91 -48.18
C ARG A 1004 4.88 -24.06 -47.95
N SER A 1005 5.50 -24.11 -46.78
CA SER A 1005 6.40 -25.19 -46.35
C SER A 1005 5.69 -26.28 -45.54
N HIS A 1006 4.35 -26.31 -45.57
CA HIS A 1006 3.49 -27.26 -44.86
C HIS A 1006 3.61 -27.24 -43.33
N ASN A 1007 4.05 -26.12 -42.74
CA ASN A 1007 3.99 -25.92 -41.28
C ASN A 1007 2.63 -25.36 -40.89
N VAL A 1008 2.00 -25.95 -39.89
CA VAL A 1008 0.79 -25.42 -39.22
C VAL A 1008 1.18 -24.29 -38.28
N TYR A 1009 0.45 -23.18 -38.33
CA TYR A 1009 0.56 -22.07 -37.40
C TYR A 1009 -0.82 -21.47 -37.14
N CYS A 1010 -0.96 -20.72 -36.05
CA CYS A 1010 -2.24 -20.13 -35.67
C CYS A 1010 -2.20 -18.60 -35.77
N CYS A 1011 -3.34 -17.97 -36.07
CA CYS A 1011 -3.50 -16.52 -36.12
C CYS A 1011 -4.64 -16.07 -35.22
N PHE A 1012 -4.45 -14.92 -34.57
CA PHE A 1012 -5.53 -14.26 -33.81
C PHE A 1012 -6.60 -13.67 -34.73
N ARG A 1013 -7.85 -13.85 -34.35
CA ARG A 1013 -9.05 -13.29 -35.00
C ARG A 1013 -9.90 -12.49 -34.01
N SER A 1014 -10.90 -11.79 -34.53
CA SER A 1014 -11.89 -11.07 -33.70
C SER A 1014 -12.66 -12.01 -32.77
N SER A 1015 -12.81 -13.28 -33.15
CA SER A 1015 -13.46 -14.32 -32.35
C SER A 1015 -12.55 -15.00 -31.34
N THR A 1016 -11.24 -14.74 -31.34
CA THR A 1016 -10.29 -15.43 -30.44
C THR A 1016 -10.50 -15.03 -28.99
N TYR A 1017 -10.58 -16.02 -28.10
CA TYR A 1017 -10.59 -15.80 -26.66
C TYR A 1017 -9.34 -16.39 -26.02
N VAL A 1018 -8.80 -15.63 -25.07
CA VAL A 1018 -7.56 -15.94 -24.37
C VAL A 1018 -7.85 -15.93 -22.88
N ARG A 1019 -7.52 -17.02 -22.18
CA ARG A 1019 -7.60 -17.15 -20.73
C ARG A 1019 -6.25 -17.57 -20.19
N ILE A 1020 -5.72 -16.82 -19.23
CA ILE A 1020 -4.50 -17.22 -18.52
C ILE A 1020 -4.91 -18.21 -17.43
N LEU A 1021 -4.23 -19.36 -17.39
CA LEU A 1021 -4.48 -20.44 -16.44
C LEU A 1021 -3.54 -20.33 -15.24
N SER A 1022 -2.27 -19.95 -15.48
CA SER A 1022 -1.28 -19.72 -14.43
C SER A 1022 -0.26 -18.66 -14.83
N PHE A 1023 0.30 -17.99 -13.82
CA PHE A 1023 1.42 -17.06 -13.97
C PHE A 1023 2.74 -17.82 -14.13
N PRO A 1024 3.79 -17.18 -14.70
CA PRO A 1024 5.10 -17.82 -14.84
C PRO A 1024 5.70 -18.11 -13.44
N PRO A 1025 6.39 -19.25 -13.28
CA PRO A 1025 7.05 -19.59 -12.01
C PRO A 1025 8.21 -18.64 -11.72
N GLU A 1026 8.52 -18.42 -10.43
CA GLU A 1026 9.62 -17.55 -10.00
C GLU A 1026 11.00 -18.12 -10.36
N THR A 1027 11.11 -19.45 -10.41
CA THR A 1027 12.34 -20.15 -10.80
C THR A 1027 12.06 -21.04 -11.99
N THR A 1028 12.82 -20.83 -13.07
CA THR A 1028 12.80 -21.72 -14.23
C THR A 1028 13.60 -22.97 -13.89
N ILE A 1029 12.92 -24.07 -13.62
CA ILE A 1029 13.57 -25.37 -13.40
C ILE A 1029 14.01 -25.89 -14.77
N SER A 1030 15.31 -26.09 -14.97
CA SER A 1030 15.83 -26.71 -16.18
C SER A 1030 15.54 -28.22 -16.13
N VAL A 1031 14.51 -28.67 -16.84
CA VAL A 1031 14.28 -30.10 -17.06
C VAL A 1031 15.32 -30.59 -18.09
N PRO A 1032 16.17 -31.58 -17.75
CA PRO A 1032 17.14 -32.09 -18.70
C PRO A 1032 16.45 -32.78 -19.88
N LEU A 1033 17.03 -32.66 -21.07
CA LEU A 1033 16.53 -33.34 -22.27
C LEU A 1033 16.62 -34.86 -22.09
N PRO A 1034 15.62 -35.64 -22.56
CA PRO A 1034 15.65 -37.09 -22.47
C PRO A 1034 16.83 -37.66 -23.27
N THR A 1035 17.45 -38.73 -22.75
CA THR A 1035 18.51 -39.45 -23.48
C THR A 1035 17.88 -40.56 -24.31
N VAL A 1036 18.13 -40.58 -25.62
CA VAL A 1036 17.48 -41.51 -26.56
C VAL A 1036 18.48 -42.13 -27.54
N HIS A 1037 18.12 -43.29 -28.09
CA HIS A 1037 18.82 -43.88 -29.24
C HIS A 1037 18.29 -43.32 -30.55
N LEU A 1038 19.17 -43.07 -31.53
CA LEU A 1038 18.80 -42.52 -32.84
C LEU A 1038 17.80 -43.40 -33.59
N ALA A 1039 17.84 -44.72 -33.40
CA ALA A 1039 16.87 -45.63 -34.00
C ALA A 1039 15.43 -45.44 -33.49
N GLU A 1040 15.24 -44.91 -32.27
CA GLU A 1040 13.91 -44.66 -31.70
C GLU A 1040 13.17 -43.58 -32.50
N LEU A 1041 13.89 -42.58 -33.03
CA LEU A 1041 13.34 -41.52 -33.88
C LEU A 1041 12.81 -42.01 -35.23
N LEU A 1042 13.22 -43.22 -35.65
CA LEU A 1042 12.78 -43.86 -36.90
C LEU A 1042 11.54 -44.75 -36.69
N LYS A 1043 11.26 -45.17 -35.45
CA LYS A 1043 10.06 -45.96 -35.13
C LYS A 1043 8.86 -45.02 -35.08
N GLY A 1044 7.79 -45.34 -35.82
CA GLY A 1044 6.64 -44.46 -36.09
C GLY A 1044 5.70 -44.16 -34.92
N GLY A 1045 6.22 -43.80 -33.73
CA GLY A 1045 5.46 -43.46 -32.52
C GLY A 1045 5.70 -42.03 -32.00
N GLN A 1046 5.16 -41.73 -30.81
CA GLN A 1046 5.41 -40.49 -30.06
C GLN A 1046 6.91 -40.42 -29.70
N THR A 1047 7.68 -39.69 -30.49
CA THR A 1047 9.14 -39.55 -30.32
C THR A 1047 9.48 -38.11 -29.93
N PRO A 1048 10.50 -37.91 -29.07
CA PRO A 1048 10.90 -36.57 -28.68
C PRO A 1048 11.50 -35.81 -29.87
N PHE A 1049 11.08 -34.56 -30.04
CA PHE A 1049 11.64 -33.67 -31.07
C PHE A 1049 12.95 -33.00 -30.62
N GLN A 1050 13.22 -32.99 -29.31
CA GLN A 1050 14.46 -32.54 -28.67
C GLN A 1050 14.95 -33.60 -27.69
N ALA A 1051 16.21 -34.02 -27.82
CA ALA A 1051 16.78 -35.08 -27.00
C ALA A 1051 18.31 -34.98 -26.95
N THR A 1052 18.91 -35.83 -26.12
CA THR A 1052 20.36 -36.05 -26.05
C THR A 1052 20.66 -37.46 -26.55
N ALA A 1053 21.70 -37.61 -27.37
CA ALA A 1053 22.22 -38.91 -27.76
C ALA A 1053 23.75 -38.92 -27.66
N SER A 1054 24.31 -40.01 -27.12
CA SER A 1054 25.74 -40.28 -27.19
C SER A 1054 26.04 -40.91 -28.55
N CYS A 1055 26.81 -40.22 -29.38
CA CYS A 1055 27.08 -40.64 -30.76
C CYS A 1055 28.54 -40.41 -31.16
N HIS A 1056 28.95 -40.96 -32.29
CA HIS A 1056 30.28 -40.84 -32.87
C HIS A 1056 30.21 -40.09 -34.20
N ILE A 1057 31.11 -39.13 -34.41
CA ILE A 1057 31.20 -38.40 -35.68
C ILE A 1057 31.94 -39.27 -36.70
N VAL A 1058 31.23 -39.76 -37.72
CA VAL A 1058 31.77 -40.65 -38.76
C VAL A 1058 32.47 -39.86 -39.87
N SER A 1059 31.86 -38.76 -40.32
CA SER A 1059 32.42 -37.93 -41.38
C SER A 1059 31.83 -36.51 -41.40
N VAL A 1060 32.55 -35.58 -41.99
CA VAL A 1060 32.05 -34.23 -42.29
C VAL A 1060 31.58 -34.20 -43.74
N PHE A 1061 30.35 -33.74 -44.01
CA PHE A 1061 29.81 -33.58 -45.37
C PHE A 1061 30.14 -32.23 -46.01
N SER A 1062 30.08 -31.15 -45.22
CA SER A 1062 30.38 -29.81 -45.71
C SER A 1062 30.75 -28.90 -44.56
N LEU A 1063 31.71 -28.01 -44.79
CA LEU A 1063 32.10 -26.93 -43.88
C LEU A 1063 32.06 -25.60 -44.65
N GLN A 1064 31.37 -24.60 -44.12
CA GLN A 1064 31.32 -23.26 -44.69
C GLN A 1064 31.65 -22.23 -43.61
N LEU A 1065 32.68 -21.41 -43.86
CA LEU A 1065 33.08 -20.29 -43.02
C LEU A 1065 33.02 -19.02 -43.88
N ARG A 1066 32.33 -17.98 -43.43
CA ARG A 1066 32.18 -16.74 -44.21
C ARG A 1066 32.07 -15.51 -43.32
N TRP A 1067 32.53 -14.37 -43.84
CA TRP A 1067 32.27 -13.05 -43.27
C TRP A 1067 31.21 -12.34 -44.09
N VAL A 1068 30.20 -11.80 -43.41
CA VAL A 1068 29.08 -11.10 -44.04
C VAL A 1068 28.90 -9.71 -43.44
N CYS A 1069 28.38 -8.78 -44.23
CA CYS A 1069 27.98 -7.47 -43.75
C CYS A 1069 26.84 -7.64 -42.74
N ALA A 1070 26.98 -7.01 -41.57
CA ALA A 1070 25.98 -7.10 -40.51
C ALA A 1070 24.61 -6.53 -40.92
N HIS A 1071 24.56 -5.66 -41.94
CA HIS A 1071 23.33 -5.02 -42.40
C HIS A 1071 22.66 -5.74 -43.58
N CYS A 1072 23.38 -6.04 -44.66
CA CYS A 1072 22.82 -6.55 -45.91
C CYS A 1072 23.16 -8.01 -46.22
N THR A 1073 23.90 -8.69 -45.33
CA THR A 1073 24.29 -10.11 -45.42
C THR A 1073 25.09 -10.53 -46.66
N SER A 1074 25.60 -9.56 -47.44
CA SER A 1074 26.53 -9.80 -48.53
C SER A 1074 27.91 -10.21 -48.00
N PRO A 1075 28.72 -10.94 -48.78
CA PRO A 1075 30.07 -11.31 -48.35
C PRO A 1075 30.96 -10.09 -48.16
N CYS A 1076 31.88 -10.18 -47.20
CA CYS A 1076 32.83 -9.11 -46.86
C CYS A 1076 34.29 -9.57 -46.94
N PRO A 1077 34.89 -9.66 -48.15
CA PRO A 1077 36.33 -9.88 -48.28
C PRO A 1077 37.09 -8.71 -47.65
N GLN A 1078 38.14 -9.01 -46.89
CA GLN A 1078 38.93 -8.03 -46.13
C GLN A 1078 38.07 -7.15 -45.19
N GLY A 1079 36.87 -7.61 -44.80
CA GLY A 1079 35.95 -6.87 -43.94
C GLY A 1079 35.18 -5.73 -44.62
N ARG A 1080 35.19 -5.62 -45.96
CA ARG A 1080 34.45 -4.58 -46.70
C ARG A 1080 33.25 -5.15 -47.44
N CYS A 1081 32.11 -4.46 -47.40
CA CYS A 1081 30.92 -4.89 -48.11
C CYS A 1081 31.08 -4.77 -49.64
N ILE A 1082 30.73 -5.83 -50.39
CA ILE A 1082 30.77 -5.83 -51.87
C ILE A 1082 29.65 -4.96 -52.49
N LEU A 1083 28.55 -4.73 -51.77
CA LEU A 1083 27.42 -3.91 -52.26
C LEU A 1083 27.77 -2.42 -52.18
N GLN A 1084 27.97 -1.80 -53.35
CA GLN A 1084 28.30 -0.38 -53.48
C GLN A 1084 27.06 0.53 -53.69
N SER A 1085 25.89 -0.01 -54.05
CA SER A 1085 24.67 0.79 -54.28
C SER A 1085 23.38 0.05 -53.86
N PRO A 1086 22.64 0.56 -52.86
CA PRO A 1086 23.00 1.68 -51.98
C PRO A 1086 24.18 1.31 -51.06
N ALA A 1087 25.05 2.28 -50.77
CA ALA A 1087 26.19 2.09 -49.87
C ALA A 1087 25.69 1.75 -48.44
N CYS A 1088 26.24 0.70 -47.82
CA CYS A 1088 25.96 0.39 -46.43
C CYS A 1088 26.58 1.45 -45.52
N SER A 1089 25.77 2.02 -44.62
CA SER A 1089 26.17 3.11 -43.70
C SER A 1089 27.24 2.72 -42.68
N THR A 1090 27.41 1.42 -42.43
CA THR A 1090 28.27 0.87 -41.38
C THR A 1090 29.06 -0.29 -41.97
N GLN A 1091 30.40 -0.17 -42.02
CA GLN A 1091 31.32 -1.20 -42.52
C GLN A 1091 31.59 -2.25 -41.44
N THR A 1092 30.53 -2.81 -40.84
CA THR A 1092 30.63 -3.85 -39.82
C THR A 1092 30.43 -5.23 -40.43
N SER A 1093 31.37 -6.13 -40.17
CA SER A 1093 31.35 -7.52 -40.65
C SER A 1093 31.18 -8.49 -39.48
N VAL A 1094 30.36 -9.52 -39.66
CA VAL A 1094 30.15 -10.62 -38.70
C VAL A 1094 30.49 -11.96 -39.35
N SER A 1095 31.01 -12.90 -38.57
CA SER A 1095 31.37 -14.23 -39.04
C SER A 1095 30.17 -15.18 -38.94
N GLN A 1096 29.97 -16.01 -39.96
CA GLN A 1096 29.00 -17.09 -39.98
C GLN A 1096 29.69 -18.40 -40.33
N ALA A 1097 29.33 -19.46 -39.61
CA ALA A 1097 29.87 -20.80 -39.80
C ALA A 1097 28.73 -21.81 -39.89
N SER A 1098 28.88 -22.82 -40.73
CA SER A 1098 27.95 -23.94 -40.82
C SER A 1098 28.70 -25.22 -41.18
N ILE A 1099 28.43 -26.30 -40.47
CA ILE A 1099 29.02 -27.63 -40.71
C ILE A 1099 27.91 -28.67 -40.73
N ARG A 1100 28.05 -29.67 -41.61
CA ARG A 1100 27.16 -30.84 -41.66
C ARG A 1100 27.97 -32.09 -41.33
N LEU A 1101 27.54 -32.81 -40.31
CA LEU A 1101 28.22 -33.98 -39.75
C LEU A 1101 27.35 -35.22 -39.97
N LEU A 1102 27.97 -36.35 -40.27
CA LEU A 1102 27.36 -37.67 -40.14
C LEU A 1102 27.69 -38.21 -38.76
N VAL A 1103 26.68 -38.49 -37.96
CA VAL A 1103 26.86 -39.11 -36.64
C VAL A 1103 26.15 -40.46 -36.59
N GLU A 1104 26.68 -41.37 -35.77
CA GLU A 1104 26.07 -42.67 -35.50
C GLU A 1104 26.14 -43.01 -34.01
N ASP A 1105 25.15 -43.70 -33.48
CA ASP A 1105 25.11 -44.13 -32.07
C ASP A 1105 25.19 -45.66 -31.92
N GLY A 1106 25.56 -46.37 -32.99
CA GLY A 1106 25.52 -47.83 -33.08
C GLY A 1106 24.14 -48.40 -33.44
N THR A 1107 23.06 -47.62 -33.33
CA THR A 1107 21.70 -48.05 -33.68
C THR A 1107 21.20 -47.48 -35.01
N ALA A 1108 21.53 -46.22 -35.30
CA ALA A 1108 21.19 -45.55 -36.55
C ALA A 1108 22.21 -44.45 -36.89
N THR A 1109 22.09 -43.90 -38.11
CA THR A 1109 22.90 -42.77 -38.58
C THR A 1109 22.03 -41.53 -38.80
N ALA A 1110 22.55 -40.35 -38.45
CA ALA A 1110 21.87 -39.07 -38.60
C ALA A 1110 22.79 -38.00 -39.19
N LEU A 1111 22.22 -37.09 -39.98
CA LEU A 1111 22.90 -35.91 -40.50
C LEU A 1111 22.63 -34.73 -39.56
N VAL A 1112 23.66 -34.20 -38.92
CA VAL A 1112 23.56 -33.09 -37.95
C VAL A 1112 24.08 -31.81 -38.58
N THR A 1113 23.29 -30.74 -38.54
CA THR A 1113 23.73 -29.40 -38.93
C THR A 1113 24.09 -28.59 -37.69
N CYS A 1114 25.34 -28.14 -37.60
CA CYS A 1114 25.80 -27.23 -36.54
C CYS A 1114 26.09 -25.85 -37.14
N ASN A 1115 25.71 -24.79 -36.43
CA ASN A 1115 25.84 -23.41 -36.90
C ASN A 1115 26.63 -22.56 -35.92
N HIS A 1116 27.36 -21.58 -36.45
CA HIS A 1116 28.08 -20.54 -35.69
C HIS A 1116 29.03 -21.14 -34.64
N HIS A 1117 28.90 -20.77 -33.37
CA HIS A 1117 29.76 -21.24 -32.30
C HIS A 1117 29.73 -22.76 -32.08
N HIS A 1118 28.64 -23.46 -32.45
CA HIS A 1118 28.59 -24.93 -32.39
C HIS A 1118 29.60 -25.59 -33.35
N VAL A 1119 30.02 -24.89 -34.42
CA VAL A 1119 31.05 -25.40 -35.35
C VAL A 1119 32.40 -25.52 -34.68
N ALA A 1120 32.74 -24.58 -33.78
CA ALA A 1120 33.99 -24.64 -33.01
C ALA A 1120 34.04 -25.90 -32.14
N ALA A 1121 32.96 -26.18 -31.40
CA ALA A 1121 32.83 -27.37 -30.57
C ALA A 1121 32.85 -28.66 -31.40
N ALA A 1122 32.16 -28.69 -32.54
CA ALA A 1122 32.20 -29.82 -33.47
C ALA A 1122 33.62 -30.15 -33.95
N LEU A 1123 34.40 -29.12 -34.29
CA LEU A 1123 35.79 -29.27 -34.73
C LEU A 1123 36.77 -29.53 -33.57
N GLY A 1124 36.33 -29.41 -32.32
CA GLY A 1124 37.19 -29.58 -31.14
C GLY A 1124 38.21 -28.45 -30.96
N LEU A 1125 37.91 -27.25 -31.46
CA LEU A 1125 38.81 -26.10 -31.38
C LEU A 1125 38.53 -25.27 -30.13
N CYS A 1126 39.58 -24.80 -29.46
CA CYS A 1126 39.40 -23.87 -28.34
C CYS A 1126 38.99 -22.46 -28.85
N PRO A 1127 38.38 -21.60 -28.00
CA PRO A 1127 37.88 -20.30 -28.44
C PRO A 1127 38.94 -19.37 -29.06
N SER A 1128 40.20 -19.43 -28.59
CA SER A 1128 41.31 -18.62 -29.14
C SER A 1128 41.72 -19.09 -30.54
N GLU A 1129 41.87 -20.40 -30.74
CA GLU A 1129 42.14 -21.01 -32.05
C GLU A 1129 41.02 -20.75 -33.05
N TRP A 1130 39.77 -20.88 -32.61
CA TRP A 1130 38.61 -20.60 -33.44
C TRP A 1130 38.58 -19.15 -33.92
N THR A 1131 38.90 -18.20 -33.04
CA THR A 1131 38.95 -16.79 -33.39
C THR A 1131 40.09 -16.50 -34.37
N ALA A 1132 41.26 -17.10 -34.16
CA ALA A 1132 42.39 -16.99 -35.09
C ALA A 1132 42.05 -17.55 -36.48
N LEU A 1133 41.38 -18.72 -36.53
CA LEU A 1133 40.90 -19.34 -37.78
C LEU A 1133 39.91 -18.43 -38.51
N LEU A 1134 38.95 -17.83 -37.81
CA LEU A 1134 37.99 -16.92 -38.41
C LEU A 1134 38.65 -15.65 -38.97
N GLU A 1135 39.67 -15.10 -38.31
CA GLU A 1135 40.42 -13.95 -38.87
C GLU A 1135 41.21 -14.32 -40.13
N LEU A 1136 41.75 -15.54 -40.23
CA LEU A 1136 42.38 -16.02 -41.48
C LEU A 1136 41.36 -16.11 -42.63
N VAL A 1137 40.12 -16.52 -42.35
CA VAL A 1137 39.01 -16.56 -43.33
C VAL A 1137 38.58 -15.15 -43.77
N ARG A 1138 38.92 -14.10 -43.02
CA ARG A 1138 38.50 -12.72 -43.31
C ARG A 1138 39.11 -12.17 -44.59
N GLY A 1139 40.33 -12.60 -44.95
CA GLY A 1139 40.98 -12.27 -46.22
C GLY A 1139 40.12 -12.68 -47.43
N PRO A 1140 39.91 -14.00 -47.65
CA PRO A 1140 39.09 -14.51 -48.77
C PRO A 1140 37.59 -14.22 -48.61
N GLY A 1141 37.11 -13.95 -47.40
CA GLY A 1141 35.72 -13.61 -47.09
C GLY A 1141 34.74 -14.79 -47.10
N ARG A 1142 35.04 -15.88 -47.84
CA ARG A 1142 34.28 -17.14 -47.82
C ARG A 1142 35.20 -18.33 -48.14
N VAL A 1143 35.13 -19.36 -47.30
CA VAL A 1143 35.76 -20.66 -47.51
C VAL A 1143 34.67 -21.73 -47.39
N ALA A 1144 34.57 -22.61 -48.38
CA ALA A 1144 33.58 -23.69 -48.42
C ALA A 1144 34.22 -24.99 -48.90
N LEU A 1145 34.07 -26.04 -48.11
CA LEU A 1145 34.55 -27.39 -48.37
C LEU A 1145 33.35 -28.34 -48.47
N GLN A 1146 33.37 -29.22 -49.46
CA GLN A 1146 32.32 -30.22 -49.66
C GLN A 1146 32.94 -31.60 -49.86
N PHE A 1147 32.75 -32.48 -48.88
CA PHE A 1147 33.37 -33.79 -48.84
C PHE A 1147 32.41 -34.84 -49.43
N THR A 1148 32.89 -35.58 -50.41
CA THR A 1148 32.14 -36.63 -51.12
C THR A 1148 32.34 -37.99 -50.45
N GLY A 1149 31.92 -38.12 -49.18
CA GLY A 1149 31.97 -39.40 -48.45
C GLY A 1149 33.38 -39.98 -48.26
N PRO A 1150 33.49 -41.21 -47.70
CA PRO A 1150 34.78 -41.86 -47.51
C PRO A 1150 35.39 -42.24 -48.88
N GLY A 1151 36.44 -41.53 -49.30
CA GLY A 1151 37.29 -41.93 -50.41
C GLY A 1151 37.01 -41.33 -51.80
N ALA A 1152 36.12 -40.34 -51.98
CA ALA A 1152 35.94 -39.69 -53.30
C ALA A 1152 36.63 -38.31 -53.41
N GLN A 1153 36.93 -37.91 -54.66
CA GLN A 1153 37.55 -36.62 -54.99
C GLN A 1153 36.61 -35.43 -54.72
N LEU A 1154 37.22 -34.34 -54.27
CA LEU A 1154 36.61 -33.11 -53.78
C LEU A 1154 36.15 -32.20 -54.93
N GLU A 1155 34.93 -31.66 -54.86
CA GLU A 1155 34.55 -30.47 -55.65
C GLU A 1155 34.77 -29.24 -54.77
N SER A 1156 35.95 -28.64 -54.87
CA SER A 1156 36.29 -27.37 -54.21
C SER A 1156 35.95 -26.18 -55.12
N SER A 1157 35.35 -25.12 -54.57
CA SER A 1157 35.24 -23.83 -55.27
C SER A 1157 36.50 -22.96 -55.16
N ALA A 1158 37.50 -23.40 -54.39
CA ALA A 1158 38.78 -22.72 -54.19
C ALA A 1158 39.90 -23.53 -54.84
N THR A 1159 40.86 -22.87 -55.47
CA THR A 1159 42.08 -23.48 -56.02
C THR A 1159 42.76 -24.35 -54.97
N ASP A 1160 43.09 -25.59 -55.31
CA ASP A 1160 43.57 -26.65 -54.40
C ASP A 1160 44.89 -26.33 -53.63
N ASP A 1161 45.49 -25.15 -53.84
CA ASP A 1161 46.80 -24.73 -53.30
C ASP A 1161 46.75 -23.73 -52.12
N GLU A 1162 45.59 -23.36 -51.57
CA GLU A 1162 45.53 -22.46 -50.40
C GLU A 1162 45.79 -23.21 -49.06
N PRO A 1163 46.73 -22.74 -48.22
CA PRO A 1163 47.13 -23.43 -46.97
C PRO A 1163 45.98 -23.59 -45.96
N LEU A 1164 45.01 -22.67 -45.98
CA LEU A 1164 43.82 -22.71 -45.14
C LEU A 1164 42.88 -23.86 -45.51
N THR A 1165 42.68 -24.08 -46.82
CA THR A 1165 41.87 -25.17 -47.36
C THR A 1165 42.48 -26.52 -47.03
N LEU A 1166 43.81 -26.63 -47.14
CA LEU A 1166 44.57 -27.84 -46.79
C LEU A 1166 44.50 -28.13 -45.28
N PHE A 1167 44.66 -27.12 -44.42
CA PHE A 1167 44.51 -27.26 -42.97
C PHE A 1167 43.12 -27.78 -42.58
N LEU A 1168 42.06 -27.13 -43.07
CA LEU A 1168 40.68 -27.51 -42.77
C LEU A 1168 40.34 -28.90 -43.31
N ARG A 1169 40.87 -29.26 -44.49
CA ARG A 1169 40.74 -30.61 -45.05
C ARG A 1169 41.33 -31.65 -44.12
N THR A 1170 42.58 -31.46 -43.70
CA THR A 1170 43.28 -32.38 -42.78
C THR A 1170 42.56 -32.50 -41.44
N LEU A 1171 42.11 -31.36 -40.89
CA LEU A 1171 41.38 -31.32 -39.62
C LEU A 1171 40.06 -32.11 -39.69
N CYS A 1172 39.22 -31.86 -40.71
CA CYS A 1172 37.91 -32.53 -40.86
C CYS A 1172 37.99 -34.04 -41.12
N THR A 1173 39.13 -34.56 -41.59
CA THR A 1173 39.36 -36.00 -41.78
C THR A 1173 40.15 -36.65 -40.63
N SER A 1174 40.61 -35.85 -39.66
CA SER A 1174 41.43 -36.33 -38.55
C SER A 1174 40.60 -37.02 -37.47
N PRO A 1175 41.20 -37.95 -36.68
CA PRO A 1175 40.53 -38.55 -35.53
C PRO A 1175 40.22 -37.53 -34.42
N CYS A 1176 40.79 -36.33 -34.46
CA CYS A 1176 40.45 -35.26 -33.51
C CYS A 1176 39.02 -34.73 -33.73
N VAL A 1177 38.53 -34.75 -34.98
CA VAL A 1177 37.14 -34.38 -35.31
C VAL A 1177 36.25 -35.61 -35.35
N LEU A 1178 36.73 -36.72 -35.91
CA LEU A 1178 36.00 -37.99 -36.01
C LEU A 1178 36.07 -38.76 -34.67
N ARG A 1179 35.35 -38.25 -33.66
CA ARG A 1179 35.45 -38.66 -32.26
C ARG A 1179 34.06 -38.94 -31.63
N PRO A 1180 33.98 -39.65 -30.48
CA PRO A 1180 32.74 -39.77 -29.73
C PRO A 1180 32.34 -38.44 -29.09
N ILE A 1181 31.04 -38.14 -29.08
CA ILE A 1181 30.43 -36.91 -28.56
C ILE A 1181 29.10 -37.21 -27.85
N VAL A 1182 28.69 -36.32 -26.96
CA VAL A 1182 27.33 -36.25 -26.44
C VAL A 1182 26.62 -35.08 -27.14
N LEU A 1183 25.66 -35.43 -27.99
CA LEU A 1183 24.93 -34.47 -28.82
C LEU A 1183 23.56 -34.18 -28.21
N ALA A 1184 23.32 -32.92 -27.86
CA ALA A 1184 21.96 -32.41 -27.68
C ALA A 1184 21.45 -31.87 -29.01
N PHE A 1185 20.29 -32.33 -29.45
CA PHE A 1185 19.77 -32.00 -30.77
C PHE A 1185 18.27 -31.70 -30.75
N GLU A 1186 17.84 -31.03 -31.81
CA GLU A 1186 16.44 -30.95 -32.21
C GLU A 1186 16.27 -31.52 -33.62
N LEU A 1187 15.12 -32.08 -33.95
CA LEU A 1187 14.84 -32.48 -35.33
C LEU A 1187 14.78 -31.25 -36.23
N GLU A 1188 15.51 -31.25 -37.35
CA GLU A 1188 15.45 -30.16 -38.34
C GLU A 1188 14.03 -30.01 -38.91
N ARG A 1189 13.28 -31.12 -38.93
CA ARG A 1189 11.85 -31.11 -39.20
C ARG A 1189 11.12 -30.46 -38.02
N LYS A 1190 10.54 -29.28 -38.26
CA LYS A 1190 9.65 -28.63 -37.29
C LYS A 1190 8.50 -29.56 -36.88
N PRO A 1191 8.15 -29.63 -35.58
CA PRO A 1191 7.06 -30.49 -35.08
C PRO A 1191 5.70 -30.11 -35.66
N SER A 1192 5.53 -28.85 -36.07
CA SER A 1192 4.33 -28.34 -36.73
C SER A 1192 4.15 -28.78 -38.20
N LYS A 1193 5.11 -29.51 -38.79
CA LYS A 1193 5.11 -29.82 -40.22
C LYS A 1193 4.29 -31.07 -40.52
N ILE A 1194 3.33 -30.96 -41.44
CA ILE A 1194 2.55 -32.11 -41.91
C ILE A 1194 3.44 -32.92 -42.85
N THR A 1195 3.78 -34.15 -42.46
CA THR A 1195 4.50 -35.09 -43.32
C THR A 1195 3.53 -36.07 -43.97
N PRO A 1196 3.46 -36.13 -45.32
CA PRO A 1196 2.77 -37.22 -45.98
C PRO A 1196 3.54 -38.53 -45.74
N LEU A 1197 2.80 -39.64 -45.66
CA LEU A 1197 3.39 -40.96 -45.58
C LEU A 1197 3.98 -41.33 -46.96
N GLU A 1198 5.28 -41.10 -47.15
CA GLU A 1198 5.98 -41.49 -48.38
C GLU A 1198 6.47 -42.95 -48.28
N PRO A 1199 6.32 -43.76 -49.35
CA PRO A 1199 6.91 -45.10 -49.38
C PRO A 1199 8.46 -45.01 -49.41
N PRO A 1200 9.17 -46.02 -48.86
CA PRO A 1200 10.63 -46.05 -48.87
C PRO A 1200 11.18 -46.08 -50.31
N ARG A 1201 12.29 -45.38 -50.55
CA ARG A 1201 12.91 -45.27 -51.87
C ARG A 1201 13.91 -46.40 -52.09
N LEU A 1202 14.11 -46.83 -53.34
CA LEU A 1202 15.17 -47.78 -53.69
C LEU A 1202 16.50 -47.04 -53.83
N GLN A 1203 17.52 -47.45 -53.08
CA GLN A 1203 18.88 -46.91 -53.17
C GLN A 1203 19.88 -48.03 -53.45
N ARG A 1204 20.88 -47.74 -54.30
CA ARG A 1204 21.99 -48.64 -54.62
C ARG A 1204 23.10 -48.47 -53.57
N PHE A 1205 23.49 -49.57 -52.95
CA PHE A 1205 24.64 -49.67 -52.06
C PHE A 1205 25.69 -50.58 -52.70
N GLN A 1206 26.96 -50.16 -52.66
CA GLN A 1206 28.07 -50.96 -53.13
C GLN A 1206 28.67 -51.70 -51.94
N CYS A 1207 28.58 -53.04 -51.92
CA CYS A 1207 29.17 -53.88 -50.89
C CYS A 1207 30.29 -54.72 -51.52
N GLY A 1208 31.55 -54.29 -51.35
CA GLY A 1208 32.67 -54.83 -52.12
C GLY A 1208 32.47 -54.58 -53.61
N GLU A 1209 32.47 -55.65 -54.42
CA GLU A 1209 32.26 -55.59 -55.88
C GLU A 1209 30.77 -55.63 -56.30
N HIS A 1210 29.85 -55.96 -55.38
CA HIS A 1210 28.45 -56.17 -55.74
C HIS A 1210 27.55 -54.97 -55.42
N PRO A 1211 26.85 -54.41 -56.43
CA PRO A 1211 25.83 -53.40 -56.19
C PRO A 1211 24.50 -54.05 -55.77
N LEU A 1212 24.04 -53.73 -54.57
CA LEU A 1212 22.76 -54.18 -54.03
C LEU A 1212 21.76 -53.02 -54.03
N LEU A 1213 20.48 -53.31 -54.31
CA LEU A 1213 19.39 -52.35 -54.20
C LEU A 1213 18.58 -52.63 -52.93
N THR A 1214 18.48 -51.66 -52.04
CA THR A 1214 17.68 -51.79 -50.81
C THR A 1214 16.65 -50.68 -50.71
N ARG A 1215 15.55 -50.96 -50.00
CA ARG A 1215 14.53 -49.95 -49.66
C ARG A 1215 15.00 -49.16 -48.46
N VAL A 1216 15.14 -47.85 -48.62
CA VAL A 1216 15.62 -46.93 -47.58
C VAL A 1216 14.57 -45.88 -47.24
N ASN A 1217 14.43 -45.63 -45.95
CA ASN A 1217 13.71 -44.49 -45.43
C ASN A 1217 14.55 -43.21 -45.59
N PRO A 1218 13.92 -42.02 -45.63
CA PRO A 1218 14.66 -40.76 -45.60
C PRO A 1218 15.56 -40.70 -44.37
N ARG A 1219 16.81 -40.26 -44.56
CA ARG A 1219 17.80 -40.14 -43.47
C ARG A 1219 17.36 -39.10 -42.44
N LEU A 1220 17.62 -39.38 -41.16
CA LEU A 1220 17.41 -38.43 -40.07
C LEU A 1220 18.22 -37.16 -40.29
N ARG A 1221 17.58 -36.01 -40.09
CA ARG A 1221 18.23 -34.70 -40.12
C ARG A 1221 17.97 -33.96 -38.82
N LEU A 1222 19.05 -33.58 -38.17
CA LEU A 1222 19.07 -32.98 -36.84
C LEU A 1222 19.76 -31.62 -36.90
N SER A 1223 19.33 -30.72 -36.02
CA SER A 1223 20.00 -29.46 -35.74
C SER A 1223 20.66 -29.55 -34.36
N CYS A 1224 21.90 -29.12 -34.26
CA CYS A 1224 22.65 -29.17 -33.01
C CYS A 1224 22.21 -28.05 -32.05
N LEU A 1225 21.87 -28.43 -30.81
CA LEU A 1225 21.63 -27.51 -29.68
C LEU A 1225 22.89 -27.34 -28.82
N SER A 1226 23.63 -28.41 -28.56
CA SER A 1226 24.96 -28.36 -27.94
C SER A 1226 25.74 -29.65 -28.20
N ILE A 1227 27.07 -29.56 -28.12
CA ILE A 1227 27.98 -30.70 -28.22
C ILE A 1227 28.83 -30.69 -26.96
N ARG A 1228 28.95 -31.86 -26.32
CA ARG A 1228 29.84 -32.09 -25.17
C ARG A 1228 30.71 -33.30 -25.43
N GLU A 1229 31.86 -33.35 -24.78
CA GLU A 1229 32.67 -34.57 -24.75
C GLU A 1229 32.03 -35.58 -23.78
N PRO A 1230 32.11 -36.89 -24.06
CA PRO A 1230 31.61 -37.92 -23.15
C PRO A 1230 32.43 -37.93 -21.84
N GLU A 1231 31.76 -38.00 -20.70
CA GLU A 1231 32.43 -38.17 -19.41
C GLU A 1231 33.07 -39.56 -19.36
N HIS A 1232 34.41 -39.62 -19.27
CA HIS A 1232 35.09 -40.89 -19.05
C HIS A 1232 34.79 -41.40 -17.63
N PRO A 1233 34.27 -42.64 -17.45
CA PRO A 1233 34.10 -43.23 -16.12
C PRO A 1233 35.43 -43.64 -15.46
N SER A 1234 36.54 -42.99 -15.80
CA SER A 1234 37.88 -43.26 -15.26
C SER A 1234 38.60 -41.96 -14.87
N SER A 1235 38.16 -41.37 -13.76
CA SER A 1235 39.04 -40.68 -12.80
C SER A 1235 38.22 -40.16 -11.61
N LEU A 1236 37.95 -41.06 -10.66
CA LEU A 1236 37.88 -40.65 -9.27
C LEU A 1236 39.27 -40.09 -8.90
N GLY A 1237 39.38 -38.77 -8.85
CA GLY A 1237 40.48 -38.03 -8.21
C GLY A 1237 41.72 -37.77 -9.05
N ALA A 1238 41.75 -36.66 -9.78
CA ALA A 1238 42.95 -35.83 -9.95
C ALA A 1238 42.57 -34.47 -10.56
N SER A 1239 43.00 -33.42 -9.89
CA SER A 1239 43.03 -32.03 -10.36
C SER A 1239 43.35 -31.87 -11.85
N ALA A 1240 42.51 -31.12 -12.57
CA ALA A 1240 42.90 -30.49 -13.82
C ALA A 1240 42.57 -28.99 -13.76
N SER A 1241 43.65 -28.23 -13.63
CA SER A 1241 43.78 -26.80 -13.76
C SER A 1241 43.28 -26.28 -15.11
N SER A 1242 42.69 -25.09 -15.03
CA SER A 1242 42.46 -24.09 -16.09
C SER A 1242 43.33 -24.21 -17.35
N CYS A 1243 42.66 -24.25 -18.51
CA CYS A 1243 42.98 -23.51 -19.73
C CYS A 1243 41.67 -23.13 -20.42
#